data_AF-A0A369AQF4-F1
#
_entry.id   AF-A0A369AQF4-F1
#
_cell.length_a   1.000
_cell.length_b   1.000
_cell.length_c   1.000
_cell.angle_alpha   90.00
_cell.angle_beta   90.00
_cell.angle_gamma   90.00
#
_symmetry.space_group_name_H-M   'P 1'
#
loop_
_entity.id
_entity.type
_entity.pdbx_description
1 polymer ?
#
loop_
_entity_poly.entity_id
_entity_poly.type
_entity_poly.pdbx_seq_one_letter_code
_entity_poly.pdbx_strand_id
1 'polypeptide(L)'
;MKEIGAYFITLVITSAILRYLLAYPNVHNKFLLDSVAILFCYFVSRPVIVRLPGLKKFRHNETDIIVSLLALIIIIYKFDEKSATILLTSAVAGSAGFIAYKRFKHPQESRQRNNIVRIYNGSKHTLSPVRTDDKKKLNKSNFSLNSKHEAPLTREDSMLKPTSQIDRLKEQALEKTKESEDFIEEYNNILSRALSVKNKIDWHTLYNTKPFNKKFIFNEQVPVAITPHEPMDLETYMKNAGLTDKRFIENLIPYFRVKRISAEEAVKVAYNEEMKKYEKYKNQILSENTKSLEEYNSRRASAQAQYENEKSVFLQKQKEHNDSINSFRNEFENGIPEAIEKYLSLVLYKPVFPYDNNKDLEIAFEPISGAAILSYWLPDIDNIPKINGYKFVQVRKTIEPIYIKQKELDTFYESVIFQIALVNIHKVFDSVYTNFVKSVVFNGWVKGIDKSTGNEFTSCIISCQVSKEVFQSFNLSRICPRECIRSLKGLTAGPLAAMAPVKPIMEINREDSRFVESKEVLAGINSIDNLATMDWEDFEHLVRELFSKIFSKDGAEVKVTQASRDGGVDAIAFDPDPIRGGKFVIQAKRYNNVVSVSAVRDLYGTMINEGAVKGILVTTSYYGNDAREFSKDKPITLIDGSNLVHMFQEYGYDVKIELQKKG
;
A
#
# COMPACT_ATOMS: atom_id res chain seq x y z
N MET A 1 25.33 13.64 27.56
CA MET A 1 25.24 12.17 27.54
C MET A 1 23.92 11.64 26.98
N LYS A 2 22.74 12.14 27.38
CA LYS A 2 21.45 11.71 26.81
C LYS A 2 21.31 11.94 25.29
N GLU A 3 21.87 13.02 24.75
CA GLU A 3 21.83 13.28 23.30
C GLU A 3 22.74 12.35 22.49
N ILE A 4 23.90 11.96 23.03
CA ILE A 4 24.85 11.06 22.36
C ILE A 4 24.27 9.63 22.24
N GLY A 5 23.49 9.19 23.22
CA GLY A 5 22.78 7.91 23.17
C GLY A 5 21.72 7.82 22.07
N ALA A 6 21.00 8.91 21.81
CA ALA A 6 20.00 8.96 20.75
C ALA A 6 20.64 8.83 19.35
N TYR A 7 21.80 9.46 19.13
CA TYR A 7 22.53 9.32 17.86
C TYR A 7 23.09 7.91 17.66
N PHE A 8 23.58 7.27 18.73
CA PHE A 8 24.12 5.91 18.65
C PHE A 8 23.03 4.88 18.32
N ILE A 9 21.86 4.99 18.97
CA ILE A 9 20.69 4.16 18.68
C ILE A 9 20.23 4.37 17.23
N THR A 10 20.19 5.61 16.75
CA THR A 10 19.76 5.93 15.39
C THR A 10 20.73 5.38 14.34
N LEU A 11 22.05 5.40 14.61
CA LEU A 11 23.09 4.85 13.72
C LEU A 11 23.02 3.32 13.65
N VAL A 12 22.71 2.66 14.77
CA VAL A 12 22.52 1.21 14.84
C VAL A 12 21.26 0.79 14.07
N ILE A 13 20.16 1.55 14.20
CA ILE A 13 18.91 1.29 13.48
C ILE A 13 19.07 1.51 11.97
N THR A 14 19.71 2.60 11.55
CA THR A 14 19.96 2.83 10.11
C THR A 14 20.93 1.79 9.51
N SER A 15 21.95 1.36 10.26
CA SER A 15 22.85 0.26 9.86
C SER A 15 22.11 -1.07 9.72
N ALA A 16 21.16 -1.38 10.62
CA ALA A 16 20.35 -2.59 10.55
C ALA A 16 19.38 -2.59 9.35
N ILE A 17 18.71 -1.46 9.11
CA ILE A 17 17.78 -1.28 7.98
C ILE A 17 18.53 -1.36 6.65
N LEU A 18 19.73 -0.78 6.56
CA LEU A 18 20.54 -0.82 5.34
C LEU A 18 21.06 -2.24 5.05
N ARG A 19 21.45 -3.01 6.09
CA ARG A 19 21.79 -4.44 5.94
C ARG A 19 20.59 -5.27 5.49
N TYR A 20 19.41 -4.99 6.02
CA TYR A 20 18.18 -5.66 5.62
C TYR A 20 17.82 -5.38 4.16
N LEU A 21 17.91 -4.13 3.71
CA LEU A 21 17.64 -3.74 2.32
C LEU A 21 18.67 -4.33 1.34
N LEU A 22 19.94 -4.48 1.75
CA LEU A 22 20.99 -5.10 0.92
C LEU A 22 20.87 -6.63 0.86
N ALA A 23 20.30 -7.27 1.88
CA ALA A 23 20.05 -8.71 1.90
C ALA A 23 18.86 -9.13 1.01
N TYR A 24 17.95 -8.20 0.66
CA TYR A 24 16.75 -8.48 -0.12
C TYR A 24 16.56 -7.46 -1.27
N PRO A 25 17.34 -7.56 -2.36
CA PRO A 25 17.38 -6.56 -3.44
C PRO A 25 16.09 -6.47 -4.29
N ASN A 26 15.12 -7.36 -4.10
CA ASN A 26 13.85 -7.38 -4.85
C ASN A 26 12.69 -6.64 -4.15
N VAL A 27 12.92 -6.03 -2.99
CA VAL A 27 11.88 -5.29 -2.26
C VAL A 27 11.86 -3.83 -2.73
N HIS A 28 11.05 -3.52 -3.76
CA HIS A 28 10.74 -2.15 -4.15
C HIS A 28 9.76 -1.51 -3.18
N ASN A 29 10.22 -1.16 -1.97
CA ASN A 29 9.39 -0.43 -1.02
C ASN A 29 9.83 1.04 -0.96
N LYS A 30 9.31 1.83 -1.92
CA LYS A 30 9.56 3.28 -2.06
C LYS A 30 9.27 4.03 -0.75
N PHE A 31 8.30 3.55 0.02
CA PHE A 31 7.93 4.09 1.32
C PHE A 31 9.05 3.97 2.38
N LEU A 32 9.84 2.89 2.33
CA LEU A 32 10.94 2.67 3.27
C LEU A 32 12.13 3.59 2.96
N LEU A 33 12.45 3.78 1.68
CA LEU A 33 13.48 4.73 1.25
C LEU A 33 13.10 6.17 1.56
N ASP A 34 11.85 6.56 1.30
CA ASP A 34 11.35 7.91 1.59
C ASP A 34 11.36 8.17 3.11
N SER A 35 11.02 7.16 3.93
CA SER A 35 11.05 7.26 5.40
C SER A 35 12.47 7.40 5.95
N VAL A 36 13.43 6.66 5.40
CA VAL A 36 14.85 6.77 5.77
C VAL A 36 15.43 8.13 5.36
N ALA A 37 15.07 8.64 4.17
CA ALA A 37 15.48 9.97 3.70
C ALA A 37 14.90 11.10 4.58
N ILE A 38 13.64 10.98 5.01
CA ILE A 38 12.98 11.92 5.93
C ILE A 38 13.65 11.90 7.31
N LEU A 39 13.95 10.71 7.86
CA LEU A 39 14.64 10.58 9.14
C LEU A 39 16.05 11.19 9.10
N PHE A 40 16.77 10.99 8.00
CA PHE A 40 18.10 11.54 7.78
C PHE A 40 18.07 13.08 7.66
N CYS A 41 17.10 13.64 6.93
CA CYS A 41 16.91 15.08 6.82
C CYS A 41 16.49 15.72 8.17
N TYR A 42 15.69 15.02 8.98
CA TYR A 42 15.20 15.53 10.26
C TYR A 42 16.32 15.70 11.30
N PHE A 43 17.30 14.79 11.35
CA PHE A 43 18.40 14.86 12.32
C PHE A 43 19.58 15.74 11.90
N VAL A 44 19.80 15.94 10.59
CA VAL A 44 20.84 16.85 10.06
C VAL A 44 20.47 18.33 10.24
N SER A 45 19.23 18.63 10.65
CA SER A 45 18.68 19.98 10.78
C SER A 45 18.90 20.68 12.13
N ARG A 46 19.63 20.08 13.10
CA ARG A 46 19.91 20.72 14.39
C ARG A 46 21.36 21.22 14.49
N PRO A 47 21.59 22.49 14.91
CA PRO A 47 22.95 23.00 15.06
C PRO A 47 23.62 22.35 16.27
N VAL A 48 24.79 21.74 16.06
CA VAL A 48 25.63 21.24 17.15
C VAL A 48 26.82 22.19 17.31
N ILE A 49 26.88 22.92 18.43
CA ILE A 49 28.13 23.54 18.88
C ILE A 49 28.85 22.51 19.74
N VAL A 50 29.77 21.76 19.15
CA VAL A 50 30.67 20.88 19.91
C VAL A 50 31.83 21.72 20.45
N ARG A 51 31.92 21.89 21.77
CA ARG A 51 33.17 22.26 22.44
C ARG A 51 33.86 20.97 22.93
N LEU A 52 34.93 20.57 22.25
CA LEU A 52 35.90 19.61 22.78
C LEU A 52 37.12 20.39 23.31
N PRO A 53 37.64 20.07 24.52
CA PRO A 53 38.84 20.69 25.04
C PRO A 53 40.07 20.13 24.31
N GLY A 54 40.90 21.01 23.72
CA GLY A 54 42.25 20.65 23.26
C GLY A 54 42.54 20.72 21.75
N LEU A 55 41.59 21.07 20.89
CA LEU A 55 41.85 21.22 19.45
C LEU A 55 41.54 22.64 18.95
N LYS A 56 42.52 23.24 18.26
CA LYS A 56 42.43 24.58 17.67
C LYS A 56 41.26 24.65 16.68
N LYS A 57 40.54 25.78 16.75
CA LYS A 57 39.41 26.18 15.90
C LYS A 57 39.74 25.97 14.40
N PHE A 58 39.10 24.99 13.76
CA PHE A 58 38.96 24.97 12.31
C PHE A 58 37.51 25.28 11.96
N ARG A 59 37.28 26.37 11.22
CA ARG A 59 35.99 26.61 10.55
C ARG A 59 36.05 25.86 9.23
N HIS A 60 35.33 24.75 9.14
CA HIS A 60 34.92 24.19 7.85
C HIS A 60 33.43 24.45 7.64
N ASN A 61 33.06 24.76 6.40
CA ASN A 61 31.66 24.93 6.02
C ASN A 61 30.93 23.59 6.17
N GLU A 62 29.64 23.62 6.53
CA GLU A 62 28.81 22.44 6.80
C GLU A 62 28.82 21.42 5.65
N THR A 63 29.06 21.87 4.42
CA THR A 63 29.21 21.05 3.21
C THR A 63 30.48 20.20 3.20
N ASP A 64 31.60 20.69 3.76
CA ASP A 64 32.89 20.00 3.70
C ASP A 64 32.91 18.77 4.61
N ILE A 65 32.27 18.87 5.78
CA ILE A 65 32.17 17.76 6.76
C ILE A 65 31.32 16.62 6.19
N ILE A 66 30.25 16.95 5.47
CA ILE A 66 29.34 15.97 4.86
C ILE A 66 30.04 15.23 3.72
N VAL A 67 30.79 15.95 2.87
CA VAL A 67 31.56 15.35 1.76
C VAL A 67 32.68 14.46 2.29
N SER A 68 33.36 14.84 3.37
CA SER A 68 34.40 14.01 4.00
C SER A 68 33.85 12.73 4.64
N LEU A 69 32.69 12.77 5.29
CA LEU A 69 32.04 11.59 5.88
C LEU A 69 31.52 10.62 4.82
N LEU A 70 30.94 11.13 3.73
CA LEU A 70 30.49 10.31 2.59
C LEU A 70 31.67 9.66 1.86
N ALA A 71 32.78 10.39 1.66
CA ALA A 71 34.00 9.83 1.10
C ALA A 71 34.59 8.71 1.99
N LEU A 72 34.55 8.87 3.32
CA LEU A 72 35.01 7.84 4.26
C LEU A 72 34.14 6.57 4.18
N ILE A 73 32.82 6.71 4.05
CA ILE A 73 31.87 5.59 3.90
C ILE A 73 32.10 4.86 2.57
N ILE A 74 32.35 5.59 1.48
CA ILE A 74 32.65 5.00 0.16
C ILE A 74 33.98 4.21 0.20
N ILE A 75 34.99 4.73 0.89
CA ILE A 75 36.30 4.06 1.06
C ILE A 75 36.20 2.80 1.93
N ILE A 76 35.41 2.86 3.02
CA ILE A 76 35.26 1.72 3.96
C ILE A 76 34.45 0.57 3.33
N TYR A 77 33.49 0.88 2.45
CA TYR A 77 32.55 -0.10 1.90
C TYR A 77 32.74 -0.44 0.41
N LYS A 78 33.80 0.09 -0.24
CA LYS A 78 34.20 -0.21 -1.65
C LYS A 78 33.02 -0.19 -2.65
N PHE A 79 32.28 0.91 -2.69
CA PHE A 79 31.23 1.11 -3.70
C PHE A 79 31.83 1.25 -5.11
N ASP A 80 31.08 0.82 -6.14
CA ASP A 80 31.45 1.08 -7.53
C ASP A 80 31.31 2.56 -7.90
N GLU A 81 32.03 2.99 -8.94
CA GLU A 81 32.19 4.38 -9.35
C GLU A 81 30.87 5.08 -9.73
N LYS A 82 29.90 4.36 -10.32
CA LYS A 82 28.59 4.90 -10.67
C LYS A 82 27.72 5.10 -9.43
N SER A 83 27.72 4.12 -8.53
CA SER A 83 26.95 4.17 -7.28
C SER A 83 27.44 5.29 -6.36
N ALA A 84 28.75 5.49 -6.26
CA ALA A 84 29.36 6.61 -5.53
C ALA A 84 28.99 7.98 -6.11
N THR A 85 28.96 8.11 -7.44
CA THR A 85 28.66 9.36 -8.14
C THR A 85 27.21 9.80 -7.95
N ILE A 86 26.26 8.86 -7.94
CA ILE A 86 24.83 9.13 -7.70
C ILE A 86 24.59 9.62 -6.27
N LEU A 87 25.28 9.02 -5.29
CA LEU A 87 25.18 9.40 -3.88
C LEU A 87 25.76 10.80 -3.61
N LEU A 88 26.88 11.14 -4.26
CA LEU A 88 27.50 12.46 -4.15
C LEU A 88 26.66 13.55 -4.83
N THR A 89 26.14 13.30 -6.03
CA THR A 89 25.34 14.30 -6.78
C THR A 89 23.98 14.59 -6.13
N SER A 90 23.33 13.57 -5.58
CA SER A 90 22.05 13.73 -4.85
C SER A 90 22.22 14.49 -3.53
N ALA A 91 23.33 14.28 -2.81
CA ALA A 91 23.65 15.03 -1.59
C ALA A 91 23.94 16.52 -1.86
N VAL A 92 24.63 16.85 -2.96
CA VAL A 92 24.90 18.24 -3.38
C VAL A 92 23.61 18.96 -3.82
N ALA A 93 22.70 18.27 -4.51
CA ALA A 93 21.41 18.83 -4.91
C ALA A 93 20.49 19.14 -3.71
N GLY A 94 20.46 18.25 -2.71
CA GLY A 94 19.67 18.43 -1.48
C GLY A 94 20.17 19.63 -0.63
N SER A 95 21.48 19.82 -0.56
CA SER A 95 22.08 20.94 0.18
C SER A 95 21.85 22.30 -0.51
N ALA A 96 21.86 22.36 -1.85
CA ALA A 96 21.48 23.56 -2.60
C ALA A 96 19.99 23.94 -2.40
N GLY A 97 19.08 22.96 -2.37
CA GLY A 97 17.66 23.18 -2.11
C GLY A 97 17.38 23.72 -0.70
N PHE A 98 18.16 23.30 0.29
CA PHE A 98 18.03 23.76 1.67
C PHE A 98 18.57 25.19 1.87
N ILE A 99 19.64 25.57 1.18
CA ILE A 99 20.15 26.96 1.18
C ILE A 99 19.12 27.91 0.54
N ALA A 100 18.42 27.47 -0.51
CA ALA A 100 17.31 28.23 -1.10
C ALA A 100 16.12 28.36 -0.13
N TYR A 101 15.79 27.30 0.62
CA TYR A 101 14.74 27.30 1.63
C TYR A 101 15.04 28.22 2.83
N LYS A 102 16.30 28.24 3.31
CA LYS A 102 16.73 29.11 4.43
C LYS A 102 16.72 30.60 4.06
N ARG A 103 16.89 30.93 2.77
CA ARG A 103 16.83 32.32 2.27
C ARG A 103 15.41 32.90 2.22
N PHE A 104 14.38 32.05 2.33
CA PHE A 104 12.97 32.44 2.20
C PHE A 104 12.23 32.66 3.54
N LYS A 105 12.87 32.47 4.69
CA LYS A 105 12.18 32.55 6.00
C LYS A 105 12.94 33.39 7.04
N HIS A 106 12.90 34.71 6.90
CA HIS A 106 12.82 35.65 8.02
C HIS A 106 11.99 36.89 7.61
N PRO A 107 11.11 37.43 8.49
CA PRO A 107 9.97 38.28 8.10
C PRO A 107 10.17 39.78 8.39
N GLN A 108 9.54 40.63 7.58
CA GLN A 108 9.21 42.02 7.91
C GLN A 108 7.71 42.22 7.70
N GLU A 109 7.15 43.09 8.54
CA GLU A 109 5.78 43.11 9.03
C GLU A 109 4.74 43.72 8.08
N SER A 110 3.48 43.33 8.34
CA SER A 110 2.25 44.12 8.20
C SER A 110 1.60 44.34 6.82
N ARG A 111 0.27 44.21 6.81
CA ARG A 111 -0.72 44.54 5.76
C ARG A 111 -0.81 43.59 4.55
N GLN A 112 -1.68 42.59 4.67
CA GLN A 112 -2.86 42.39 3.82
C GLN A 112 -3.39 40.96 4.04
N ARG A 113 -4.27 40.80 5.04
CA ARG A 113 -5.26 39.72 5.00
C ARG A 113 -6.33 40.15 4.01
N ASN A 114 -6.28 39.64 2.79
CA ASN A 114 -7.43 39.34 1.94
C ASN A 114 -6.91 38.69 0.64
N ASN A 115 -7.62 37.66 0.19
CA ASN A 115 -7.50 36.96 -1.09
C ASN A 115 -6.59 35.74 -1.18
N ILE A 116 -6.93 34.62 -0.51
CA ILE A 116 -6.71 33.28 -1.10
C ILE A 116 -7.83 32.33 -0.64
N VAL A 117 -8.99 32.40 -1.30
CA VAL A 117 -9.84 31.23 -1.57
C VAL A 117 -10.26 31.37 -3.02
N ARG A 118 -9.50 30.74 -3.93
CA ARG A 118 -9.84 30.45 -5.32
C ARG A 118 -8.59 29.92 -6.05
N ILE A 119 -8.26 28.64 -5.89
CA ILE A 119 -7.62 27.85 -6.96
C ILE A 119 -7.97 26.37 -6.74
N TYR A 120 -9.06 25.91 -7.35
CA TYR A 120 -9.17 24.54 -7.88
C TYR A 120 -9.99 24.63 -9.16
N ASN A 121 -9.27 24.48 -10.28
CA ASN A 121 -9.70 23.98 -11.60
C ASN A 121 -8.88 24.66 -12.70
N GLY A 122 -8.14 23.85 -13.45
CA GLY A 122 -7.39 24.32 -14.61
C GLY A 122 -6.23 23.41 -14.98
N SER A 123 -6.57 22.23 -15.50
CA SER A 123 -5.71 21.42 -16.37
C SER A 123 -5.04 22.31 -17.44
N LYS A 124 -3.70 22.32 -17.48
CA LYS A 124 -2.93 22.89 -18.58
C LYS A 124 -2.15 21.80 -19.29
N HIS A 125 -2.58 21.53 -20.51
CA HIS A 125 -1.77 20.90 -21.55
C HIS A 125 -0.51 21.73 -21.82
N THR A 126 0.59 21.01 -21.99
CA THR A 126 1.90 21.47 -22.46
C THR A 126 1.88 21.74 -23.96
N LEU A 127 2.23 22.95 -24.37
CA LEU A 127 2.71 23.23 -25.74
C LEU A 127 3.86 24.25 -25.68
N SER A 128 5.00 23.83 -26.24
CA SER A 128 6.23 24.60 -26.44
C SER A 128 6.06 25.71 -27.50
N PRO A 129 6.90 26.75 -27.52
CA PRO A 129 6.69 27.94 -28.34
C PRO A 129 7.24 27.76 -29.76
N VAL A 130 6.50 28.23 -30.77
CA VAL A 130 7.02 28.45 -32.13
C VAL A 130 6.75 29.89 -32.54
N ARG A 131 7.77 30.43 -33.23
CA ARG A 131 7.98 31.81 -33.65
C ARG A 131 6.82 32.44 -34.43
N THR A 132 6.74 33.77 -34.26
CA THR A 132 6.05 34.73 -35.11
C THR A 132 6.51 34.63 -36.56
N ASP A 133 5.58 34.62 -37.52
CA ASP A 133 5.52 35.58 -38.63
C ASP A 133 4.24 35.38 -39.48
N ASP A 134 3.79 36.49 -40.08
CA ASP A 134 2.85 36.62 -41.21
C ASP A 134 1.30 36.56 -41.04
N LYS A 135 0.77 37.75 -40.78
CA LYS A 135 -0.33 38.48 -41.47
C LYS A 135 -1.36 37.69 -42.34
N LYS A 136 -2.63 37.98 -42.01
CA LYS A 136 -3.80 38.27 -42.89
C LYS A 136 -4.10 37.29 -44.04
N LYS A 137 -5.26 36.61 -43.89
CA LYS A 137 -6.31 36.27 -44.88
C LYS A 137 -6.72 34.81 -44.72
N LEU A 138 -7.89 34.55 -44.14
CA LEU A 138 -9.01 33.95 -44.89
C LEU A 138 -10.25 33.88 -43.99
N ASN A 139 -11.36 34.20 -44.61
CA ASN A 139 -12.69 34.28 -44.04
C ASN A 139 -13.51 33.12 -44.62
N LYS A 140 -14.51 32.66 -43.85
CA LYS A 140 -15.74 31.96 -44.28
C LYS A 140 -15.74 30.45 -44.55
N SER A 141 -16.90 29.89 -44.18
CA SER A 141 -17.54 28.61 -44.56
C SER A 141 -17.07 27.41 -43.71
N ASN A 142 -17.89 26.58 -43.05
CA ASN A 142 -19.32 26.33 -43.04
C ASN A 142 -19.70 25.67 -41.69
N PHE A 143 -20.78 26.07 -41.03
CA PHE A 143 -21.85 25.15 -40.59
C PHE A 143 -23.04 25.95 -40.05
N SER A 144 -24.13 25.94 -40.81
CA SER A 144 -25.44 26.44 -40.41
C SER A 144 -26.44 25.29 -40.46
N LEU A 145 -27.44 25.36 -39.56
CA LEU A 145 -28.73 24.67 -39.52
C LEU A 145 -28.71 23.37 -38.68
N ASN A 146 -29.52 23.21 -37.62
CA ASN A 146 -30.92 23.62 -37.47
C ASN A 146 -31.26 24.26 -36.11
N SER A 147 -31.80 25.47 -36.19
CA SER A 147 -32.71 26.11 -35.24
C SER A 147 -34.16 25.76 -35.58
N LYS A 148 -35.00 25.44 -34.60
CA LYS A 148 -36.44 25.77 -34.65
C LYS A 148 -37.06 25.74 -33.25
N HIS A 149 -37.68 26.86 -32.89
CA HIS A 149 -38.46 27.19 -31.68
C HIS A 149 -37.71 27.78 -30.49
N GLU A 150 -37.22 29.01 -30.66
CA GLU A 150 -37.34 30.02 -29.60
C GLU A 150 -37.92 31.29 -30.23
N ALA A 151 -38.99 31.82 -29.64
CA ALA A 151 -39.56 33.11 -29.98
C ALA A 151 -38.51 34.21 -29.79
N PRO A 152 -38.54 35.32 -30.56
CA PRO A 152 -37.61 36.41 -30.31
C PRO A 152 -37.93 37.01 -28.94
N LEU A 153 -37.08 36.71 -27.95
CA LEU A 153 -37.09 37.40 -26.67
C LEU A 153 -37.03 38.90 -26.95
N THR A 154 -38.07 39.59 -26.50
CA THR A 154 -38.19 41.04 -26.53
C THR A 154 -36.94 41.67 -25.93
N ARG A 155 -36.54 42.85 -26.41
CA ARG A 155 -35.39 43.60 -25.87
C ARG A 155 -35.46 43.81 -24.34
N GLU A 156 -36.62 43.61 -23.73
CA GLU A 156 -36.87 43.63 -22.29
C GLU A 156 -36.24 42.44 -21.54
N ASP A 157 -36.05 41.28 -22.17
CA ASP A 157 -35.46 40.10 -21.51
C ASP A 157 -33.93 40.17 -21.38
N SER A 158 -33.30 41.16 -22.04
CA SER A 158 -31.85 41.37 -22.00
C SER A 158 -31.38 42.31 -20.88
N MET A 159 -32.30 42.78 -20.02
CA MET A 159 -32.02 43.70 -18.90
C MET A 159 -32.51 43.20 -17.54
N LEU A 160 -32.06 42.01 -17.11
CA LEU A 160 -32.05 41.64 -15.69
C LEU A 160 -30.65 41.11 -15.30
N LYS A 161 -29.62 41.92 -15.54
CA LYS A 161 -28.37 41.77 -14.79
C LYS A 161 -28.62 42.32 -13.38
N PRO A 162 -28.33 41.59 -12.29
CA PRO A 162 -28.62 42.06 -10.94
C PRO A 162 -27.93 43.42 -10.71
N THR A 163 -28.74 44.47 -10.72
CA THR A 163 -28.28 45.86 -10.82
C THR A 163 -27.90 46.40 -9.43
N SER A 164 -28.30 45.70 -8.36
CA SER A 164 -27.85 45.98 -6.99
C SER A 164 -27.04 44.82 -6.39
N GLN A 165 -26.12 45.13 -5.48
CA GLN A 165 -25.37 44.13 -4.69
C GLN A 165 -26.31 43.20 -3.90
N ILE A 166 -27.51 43.68 -3.56
CA ILE A 166 -28.55 42.92 -2.87
C ILE A 166 -29.12 41.84 -3.79
N ASP A 167 -29.37 42.15 -5.06
CA ASP A 167 -29.92 41.18 -6.01
C ASP A 167 -28.94 40.05 -6.29
N ARG A 168 -27.63 40.35 -6.35
CA ARG A 168 -26.58 39.32 -6.45
C ARG A 168 -26.55 38.39 -5.25
N LEU A 169 -26.74 38.93 -4.04
CA LEU A 169 -26.75 38.11 -2.82
C LEU A 169 -28.02 37.25 -2.71
N LYS A 170 -29.14 37.73 -3.25
CA LYS A 170 -30.38 36.93 -3.39
C LYS A 170 -30.20 35.79 -4.39
N GLU A 171 -29.60 36.08 -5.54
CA GLU A 171 -29.31 35.07 -6.57
C GLU A 171 -28.35 33.99 -6.04
N GLN A 172 -27.27 34.39 -5.36
CA GLN A 172 -26.36 33.45 -4.69
C GLN A 172 -27.03 32.61 -3.60
N ALA A 173 -27.99 33.18 -2.84
CA ALA A 173 -28.74 32.41 -1.85
C ALA A 173 -29.65 31.37 -2.53
N LEU A 174 -30.23 31.71 -3.69
CA LEU A 174 -31.05 30.80 -4.47
C LEU A 174 -30.21 29.65 -5.07
N GLU A 175 -29.05 29.96 -5.66
CA GLU A 175 -28.11 28.95 -6.18
C GLU A 175 -27.69 27.97 -5.08
N LYS A 176 -27.27 28.47 -3.92
CA LYS A 176 -26.89 27.62 -2.78
C LYS A 176 -28.06 26.81 -2.20
N THR A 177 -29.27 27.35 -2.28
CA THR A 177 -30.48 26.62 -1.88
C THR A 177 -30.67 25.42 -2.79
N LYS A 178 -30.59 25.64 -4.11
CA LYS A 178 -30.67 24.57 -5.10
C LYS A 178 -29.58 23.51 -4.89
N GLU A 179 -28.33 23.91 -4.65
CA GLU A 179 -27.23 22.98 -4.33
C GLU A 179 -27.54 22.12 -3.09
N SER A 180 -28.17 22.69 -2.06
CA SER A 180 -28.56 21.97 -0.84
C SER A 180 -29.71 21.01 -1.08
N GLU A 181 -30.70 21.43 -1.86
CA GLU A 181 -31.85 20.61 -2.26
C GLU A 181 -31.39 19.43 -3.12
N ASP A 182 -30.54 19.67 -4.12
CA ASP A 182 -29.95 18.62 -4.96
C ASP A 182 -29.18 17.61 -4.10
N PHE A 183 -28.40 18.06 -3.11
CA PHE A 183 -27.66 17.17 -2.21
C PHE A 183 -28.57 16.36 -1.29
N ILE A 184 -29.64 16.94 -0.74
CA ILE A 184 -30.66 16.19 0.04
C ILE A 184 -31.38 15.17 -0.84
N GLU A 185 -31.73 15.56 -2.07
CA GLU A 185 -32.35 14.67 -3.06
C GLU A 185 -31.44 13.49 -3.39
N GLU A 186 -30.12 13.67 -3.35
CA GLU A 186 -29.20 12.56 -3.54
C GLU A 186 -29.31 11.48 -2.46
N TYR A 187 -29.42 11.87 -1.20
CA TYR A 187 -29.61 10.96 -0.07
C TYR A 187 -30.99 10.32 -0.05
N ASN A 188 -32.03 11.03 -0.51
CA ASN A 188 -33.38 10.48 -0.64
C ASN A 188 -33.51 9.41 -1.73
N ASN A 189 -32.56 9.37 -2.68
CA ASN A 189 -32.57 8.48 -3.83
C ASN A 189 -31.44 7.43 -3.81
N ILE A 190 -30.86 7.13 -2.65
CA ILE A 190 -29.77 6.14 -2.51
C ILE A 190 -30.23 4.77 -3.06
N LEU A 191 -31.40 4.30 -2.61
CA LEU A 191 -31.91 2.99 -3.03
C LEU A 191 -32.27 2.97 -4.51
N SER A 192 -33.04 3.95 -4.99
CA SER A 192 -33.50 4.00 -6.38
C SER A 192 -32.35 4.05 -7.39
N ARG A 193 -31.28 4.80 -7.08
CA ARG A 193 -30.07 4.83 -7.92
C ARG A 193 -29.32 3.51 -7.91
N ALA A 194 -29.17 2.87 -6.75
CA ALA A 194 -28.49 1.58 -6.67
C ALA A 194 -29.18 0.48 -7.50
N LEU A 195 -30.51 0.51 -7.59
CA LEU A 195 -31.29 -0.45 -8.42
C LEU A 195 -31.00 -0.33 -9.92
N SER A 196 -30.47 0.80 -10.40
CA SER A 196 -30.12 1.01 -11.82
C SER A 196 -28.72 0.49 -12.19
N VAL A 197 -27.91 0.12 -11.18
CA VAL A 197 -26.51 -0.28 -11.37
C VAL A 197 -26.40 -1.79 -11.46
N LYS A 198 -25.69 -2.28 -12.48
CA LYS A 198 -25.35 -3.71 -12.60
C LYS A 198 -24.31 -4.10 -11.54
N ASN A 199 -24.68 -4.94 -10.59
CA ASN A 199 -23.78 -5.30 -9.49
C ASN A 199 -22.90 -6.52 -9.76
N LYS A 200 -23.33 -7.41 -10.67
CA LYS A 200 -22.58 -8.61 -11.06
C LYS A 200 -21.17 -8.26 -11.57
N ILE A 201 -20.16 -8.95 -11.04
CA ILE A 201 -18.78 -8.81 -11.51
C ILE A 201 -18.66 -9.42 -12.90
N ASP A 202 -18.06 -8.67 -13.81
CA ASP A 202 -17.61 -9.20 -15.10
C ASP A 202 -16.17 -9.71 -14.95
N TRP A 203 -16.00 -11.03 -14.91
CA TRP A 203 -14.69 -11.67 -14.76
C TRP A 203 -13.68 -11.19 -15.80
N HIS A 204 -14.10 -10.85 -17.02
CA HIS A 204 -13.20 -10.36 -18.08
C HIS A 204 -12.44 -9.09 -17.67
N THR A 205 -13.03 -8.27 -16.80
CA THR A 205 -12.43 -7.03 -16.30
C THR A 205 -11.28 -7.27 -15.32
N LEU A 206 -11.18 -8.47 -14.74
CA LEU A 206 -10.13 -8.84 -13.78
C LEU A 206 -8.88 -9.45 -14.43
N TYR A 207 -8.97 -9.87 -15.69
CA TYR A 207 -7.81 -10.44 -16.42
C TYR A 207 -6.82 -9.35 -16.83
N ASN A 208 -5.54 -9.70 -16.77
CA ASN A 208 -4.48 -8.91 -17.37
C ASN A 208 -4.31 -9.31 -18.84
N THR A 209 -4.73 -8.43 -19.75
CA THR A 209 -4.61 -8.61 -21.21
C THR A 209 -3.57 -7.68 -21.85
N LYS A 210 -2.75 -6.99 -21.03
CA LYS A 210 -1.78 -6.01 -21.53
C LYS A 210 -0.71 -6.71 -22.40
N PRO A 211 -0.46 -6.22 -23.63
CA PRO A 211 0.59 -6.79 -24.47
C PRO A 211 1.99 -6.43 -23.95
N PHE A 212 2.96 -7.28 -24.24
CA PHE A 212 4.37 -6.97 -24.03
C PHE A 212 4.84 -6.00 -25.11
N ASN A 213 5.00 -4.72 -24.75
CA ASN A 213 5.26 -3.63 -25.70
C ASN A 213 6.74 -3.32 -25.93
N LYS A 214 7.66 -4.03 -25.28
CA LYS A 214 9.11 -3.82 -25.49
C LYS A 214 9.53 -4.53 -26.78
N LYS A 215 10.23 -3.81 -27.66
CA LYS A 215 10.85 -4.38 -28.87
C LYS A 215 12.31 -4.74 -28.57
N PHE A 216 12.82 -5.78 -29.22
CA PHE A 216 14.25 -6.07 -29.18
C PHE A 216 15.02 -4.98 -29.94
N ILE A 217 16.04 -4.40 -29.29
CA ILE A 217 16.89 -3.36 -29.84
C ILE A 217 18.34 -3.72 -29.51
N PHE A 218 19.20 -3.78 -30.53
CA PHE A 218 20.63 -3.99 -30.39
C PHE A 218 21.36 -2.94 -31.24
N ASN A 219 21.92 -1.93 -30.57
CA ASN A 219 22.44 -0.71 -31.21
C ASN A 219 23.94 -0.78 -31.55
N GLU A 220 24.59 -1.94 -31.40
CA GLU A 220 25.98 -2.13 -31.81
C GLU A 220 26.07 -2.38 -33.31
N GLN A 221 27.08 -1.79 -33.96
CA GLN A 221 27.37 -2.04 -35.37
C GLN A 221 28.18 -3.32 -35.53
N VAL A 222 27.93 -4.04 -36.62
CA VAL A 222 28.75 -5.19 -37.01
C VAL A 222 30.18 -4.70 -37.23
N PRO A 223 31.20 -5.38 -36.66
CA PRO A 223 32.59 -5.00 -36.86
C PRO A 223 32.94 -5.06 -38.36
N VAL A 224 33.60 -4.02 -38.84
CA VAL A 224 34.07 -3.96 -40.24
C VAL A 224 35.30 -4.85 -40.37
N ALA A 225 35.26 -5.82 -41.28
CA ALA A 225 36.40 -6.68 -41.55
C ALA A 225 37.54 -5.88 -42.19
N ILE A 226 38.74 -5.95 -41.59
CA ILE A 226 39.95 -5.36 -42.16
C ILE A 226 40.42 -6.27 -43.30
N THR A 227 40.58 -5.73 -44.49
CA THR A 227 41.15 -6.45 -45.64
C THR A 227 42.66 -6.22 -45.68
N PRO A 228 43.50 -7.27 -45.61
CA PRO A 228 44.94 -7.11 -45.73
C PRO A 228 45.29 -6.61 -47.14
N HIS A 229 46.22 -5.66 -47.23
CA HIS A 229 46.65 -5.11 -48.52
C HIS A 229 47.54 -6.12 -49.24
N GLU A 230 47.15 -6.51 -50.46
CA GLU A 230 47.94 -7.43 -51.27
C GLU A 230 49.28 -6.79 -51.67
N PRO A 231 50.40 -7.52 -51.53
CA PRO A 231 51.70 -7.05 -51.99
C PRO A 231 51.72 -6.97 -53.52
N MET A 232 52.65 -6.15 -54.05
CA MET A 232 52.88 -6.07 -55.50
C MET A 232 53.22 -7.46 -56.06
N ASP A 233 52.83 -7.72 -57.32
CA ASP A 233 53.25 -8.93 -58.01
C ASP A 233 54.77 -8.94 -58.25
N LEU A 234 55.33 -10.14 -58.46
CA LEU A 234 56.78 -10.33 -58.63
C LEU A 234 57.34 -9.52 -59.81
N GLU A 235 56.57 -9.36 -60.89
CA GLU A 235 56.99 -8.62 -62.07
C GLU A 235 57.16 -7.12 -61.77
N THR A 236 56.19 -6.53 -61.08
CA THR A 236 56.22 -5.14 -60.62
C THR A 236 57.31 -4.93 -59.57
N TYR A 237 57.50 -5.90 -58.67
CA TYR A 237 58.56 -5.87 -57.67
C TYR A 237 59.96 -5.84 -58.31
N MET A 238 60.18 -6.71 -59.30
CA MET A 238 61.44 -6.76 -60.06
C MET A 238 61.69 -5.46 -60.84
N LYS A 239 60.65 -4.91 -61.49
CA LYS A 239 60.72 -3.64 -62.22
C LYS A 239 61.12 -2.47 -61.31
N ASN A 240 60.54 -2.39 -60.11
CA ASN A 240 60.85 -1.34 -59.14
C ASN A 240 62.27 -1.44 -58.56
N ALA A 241 62.83 -2.65 -58.50
CA ALA A 241 64.23 -2.87 -58.13
C ALA A 241 65.24 -2.47 -59.23
N GLY A 242 64.76 -1.93 -60.36
CA GLY A 242 65.61 -1.51 -61.48
C GLY A 242 66.10 -2.65 -62.37
N LEU A 243 65.49 -3.82 -62.26
CA LEU A 243 65.75 -4.96 -63.15
C LEU A 243 64.88 -4.80 -64.40
N THR A 244 65.49 -4.33 -65.48
CA THR A 244 64.87 -4.25 -66.82
C THR A 244 65.34 -5.40 -67.71
N ASP A 245 64.65 -5.61 -68.83
CA ASP A 245 64.93 -6.67 -69.81
C ASP A 245 66.41 -6.77 -70.24
N LYS A 246 66.79 -8.00 -70.66
CA LYS A 246 68.14 -8.41 -71.07
C LYS A 246 68.82 -7.36 -71.96
N ARG A 247 70.02 -6.93 -71.58
CA ARG A 247 70.81 -5.98 -72.38
C ARG A 247 71.67 -6.70 -73.41
N PHE A 248 71.80 -6.14 -74.61
CA PHE A 248 72.58 -6.72 -75.71
C PHE A 248 74.07 -6.99 -75.35
N ILE A 249 74.67 -6.16 -74.48
CA ILE A 249 76.06 -6.28 -74.02
C ILE A 249 76.31 -7.54 -73.16
N GLU A 250 75.26 -8.16 -72.62
CA GLU A 250 75.36 -9.41 -71.83
C GLU A 250 75.86 -10.61 -72.65
N ASN A 251 75.71 -10.58 -73.97
CA ASN A 251 76.22 -11.62 -74.87
C ASN A 251 77.72 -11.45 -75.20
N LEU A 252 78.28 -10.24 -75.01
CA LEU A 252 79.69 -9.95 -75.25
C LEU A 252 80.55 -10.10 -73.99
N ILE A 253 80.02 -9.83 -72.80
CA ILE A 253 80.77 -9.86 -71.53
C ILE A 253 79.98 -10.68 -70.49
N PRO A 254 80.37 -11.95 -70.22
CA PRO A 254 79.66 -12.86 -69.32
C PRO A 254 79.47 -12.34 -67.89
N TYR A 255 80.37 -11.48 -67.40
CA TYR A 255 80.31 -10.86 -66.07
C TYR A 255 78.98 -10.11 -65.81
N PHE A 256 78.47 -9.36 -66.80
CA PHE A 256 77.20 -8.62 -66.64
C PHE A 256 75.98 -9.55 -66.60
N ARG A 257 76.02 -10.69 -67.31
CA ARG A 257 74.99 -11.73 -67.24
C ARG A 257 74.96 -12.37 -65.86
N VAL A 258 76.12 -12.75 -65.32
CA VAL A 258 76.24 -13.31 -63.96
C VAL A 258 75.76 -12.30 -62.91
N LYS A 259 76.12 -11.03 -63.05
CA LYS A 259 75.68 -9.95 -62.15
C LYS A 259 74.17 -9.69 -62.19
N ARG A 260 73.53 -9.71 -63.37
CA ARG A 260 72.06 -9.61 -63.49
C ARG A 260 71.36 -10.80 -62.85
N ILE A 261 71.80 -12.04 -63.15
CA ILE A 261 71.20 -13.25 -62.58
C ILE A 261 71.32 -13.25 -61.04
N SER A 262 72.49 -12.88 -60.50
CA SER A 262 72.65 -12.76 -59.04
C SER A 262 71.76 -11.69 -58.42
N ALA A 263 71.52 -10.57 -59.14
CA ALA A 263 70.63 -9.51 -58.68
C ALA A 263 69.14 -9.95 -58.76
N GLU A 264 68.75 -10.68 -59.81
CA GLU A 264 67.42 -11.30 -59.94
C GLU A 264 67.16 -12.34 -58.85
N GLU A 265 68.14 -13.18 -58.55
CA GLU A 265 68.05 -14.17 -57.46
C GLU A 265 67.94 -13.47 -56.10
N ALA A 266 68.74 -12.44 -55.83
CA ALA A 266 68.65 -11.66 -54.61
C ALA A 266 67.26 -10.99 -54.44
N VAL A 267 66.70 -10.42 -55.53
CA VAL A 267 65.35 -9.82 -55.51
C VAL A 267 64.26 -10.87 -55.30
N LYS A 268 64.38 -12.05 -55.93
CA LYS A 268 63.43 -13.17 -55.70
C LYS A 268 63.47 -13.65 -54.25
N VAL A 269 64.65 -13.71 -53.62
CA VAL A 269 64.79 -14.06 -52.21
C VAL A 269 64.11 -13.00 -51.32
N ALA A 270 64.37 -11.71 -51.57
CA ALA A 270 63.74 -10.62 -50.84
C ALA A 270 62.20 -10.62 -50.99
N TYR A 271 61.69 -10.84 -52.20
CA TYR A 271 60.26 -10.99 -52.47
C TYR A 271 59.65 -12.16 -51.68
N ASN A 272 60.30 -13.32 -51.68
CA ASN A 272 59.83 -14.49 -50.93
C ASN A 272 59.79 -14.23 -49.42
N GLU A 273 60.75 -13.48 -48.87
CA GLU A 273 60.74 -13.06 -47.47
C GLU A 273 59.59 -12.07 -47.17
N GLU A 274 59.31 -11.15 -48.08
CA GLU A 274 58.19 -10.22 -47.99
C GLU A 274 56.84 -10.95 -48.06
N MET A 275 56.70 -11.91 -48.96
CA MET A 275 55.52 -12.78 -49.05
C MET A 275 55.30 -13.59 -47.77
N LYS A 276 56.37 -14.09 -47.13
CA LYS A 276 56.25 -14.76 -45.83
C LYS A 276 55.76 -13.81 -44.73
N LYS A 277 56.23 -12.55 -44.72
CA LYS A 277 55.74 -11.53 -43.78
C LYS A 277 54.27 -11.19 -44.04
N TYR A 278 53.88 -11.06 -45.31
CA TYR A 278 52.51 -10.83 -45.72
C TYR A 278 51.57 -11.95 -45.30
N GLU A 279 51.91 -13.22 -45.56
CA GLU A 279 51.08 -14.36 -45.15
C GLU A 279 50.88 -14.41 -43.63
N LYS A 280 51.92 -14.12 -42.85
CA LYS A 280 51.80 -14.01 -41.39
C LYS A 280 50.83 -12.89 -40.98
N TYR A 281 50.98 -11.70 -41.57
CA TYR A 281 50.12 -10.55 -41.32
C TYR A 281 48.66 -10.80 -41.72
N LYS A 282 48.44 -11.38 -42.91
CA LYS A 282 47.13 -11.78 -43.43
C LYS A 282 46.42 -12.73 -42.47
N ASN A 283 47.12 -13.78 -42.01
CA ASN A 283 46.55 -14.73 -41.05
C ASN A 283 46.19 -14.07 -39.71
N GLN A 284 47.02 -13.12 -39.24
CA GLN A 284 46.73 -12.35 -38.04
C GLN A 284 45.45 -11.51 -38.20
N ILE A 285 45.34 -10.74 -39.29
CA ILE A 285 44.16 -9.91 -39.58
C ILE A 285 42.90 -10.76 -39.72
N LEU A 286 42.98 -11.90 -40.41
CA LEU A 286 41.86 -12.83 -40.53
C LEU A 286 41.42 -13.35 -39.15
N SER A 287 42.37 -13.74 -38.29
CA SER A 287 42.09 -14.18 -36.93
C SER A 287 41.48 -13.07 -36.05
N GLU A 288 41.90 -11.82 -36.23
CA GLU A 288 41.35 -10.66 -35.50
C GLU A 288 39.92 -10.33 -35.96
N ASN A 289 39.65 -10.43 -37.27
CA ASN A 289 38.32 -10.25 -37.84
C ASN A 289 37.35 -11.33 -37.34
N THR A 290 37.74 -12.61 -37.36
CA THR A 290 36.89 -13.70 -36.86
C THR A 290 36.59 -13.54 -35.39
N LYS A 291 37.61 -13.23 -34.57
CA LYS A 291 37.44 -12.98 -33.13
C LYS A 291 36.48 -11.82 -32.87
N SER A 292 36.66 -10.70 -33.58
CA SER A 292 35.80 -9.52 -33.43
C SER A 292 34.33 -9.83 -33.78
N LEU A 293 34.11 -10.62 -34.84
CA LEU A 293 32.78 -11.06 -35.26
C LEU A 293 32.14 -12.03 -34.26
N GLU A 294 32.92 -12.98 -33.72
CA GLU A 294 32.47 -13.90 -32.67
C GLU A 294 32.06 -13.16 -31.39
N GLU A 295 32.87 -12.19 -30.95
CA GLU A 295 32.56 -11.37 -29.78
C GLU A 295 31.28 -10.53 -29.99
N TYR A 296 31.11 -9.92 -31.17
CA TYR A 296 29.88 -9.21 -31.54
C TYR A 296 28.65 -10.14 -31.52
N ASN A 297 28.76 -11.32 -32.13
CA ASN A 297 27.68 -12.31 -32.16
C ASN A 297 27.33 -12.81 -30.75
N SER A 298 28.34 -13.02 -29.90
CA SER A 298 28.16 -13.38 -28.50
C SER A 298 27.38 -12.31 -27.72
N ARG A 299 27.78 -11.03 -27.84
CA ARG A 299 27.05 -9.91 -27.21
C ARG A 299 25.61 -9.79 -27.71
N ARG A 300 25.39 -9.91 -29.02
CA ARG A 300 24.05 -9.91 -29.61
C ARG A 300 23.20 -11.07 -29.11
N ALA A 301 23.77 -12.26 -29.02
CA ALA A 301 23.08 -13.45 -28.50
C ALA A 301 22.72 -13.27 -27.01
N SER A 302 23.63 -12.73 -26.19
CA SER A 302 23.34 -12.40 -24.79
C SER A 302 22.22 -11.36 -24.66
N ALA A 303 22.24 -10.30 -25.47
CA ALA A 303 21.17 -9.29 -25.48
C ALA A 303 19.81 -9.88 -25.90
N GLN A 304 19.80 -10.77 -26.91
CA GLN A 304 18.59 -11.47 -27.34
C GLN A 304 18.06 -12.40 -26.24
N ALA A 305 18.94 -13.15 -25.58
CA ALA A 305 18.58 -14.03 -24.47
C ALA A 305 17.98 -13.25 -23.30
N GLN A 306 18.55 -12.08 -22.96
CA GLN A 306 18.00 -11.21 -21.94
C GLN A 306 16.59 -10.71 -22.31
N TYR A 307 16.39 -10.28 -23.55
CA TYR A 307 15.08 -9.82 -24.03
C TYR A 307 14.02 -10.95 -23.98
N GLU A 308 14.36 -12.16 -24.44
CA GLU A 308 13.44 -13.29 -24.38
C GLU A 308 13.13 -13.70 -22.93
N ASN A 309 14.11 -13.61 -22.03
CA ASN A 309 13.89 -13.84 -20.61
C ASN A 309 12.94 -12.79 -19.98
N GLU A 310 13.12 -11.51 -20.30
CA GLU A 310 12.21 -10.47 -19.82
C GLU A 310 10.78 -10.66 -20.35
N LYS A 311 10.66 -11.04 -21.63
CA LYS A 311 9.38 -11.35 -22.27
C LYS A 311 8.72 -12.58 -21.64
N SER A 312 9.48 -13.65 -21.41
CA SER A 312 8.96 -14.88 -20.80
C SER A 312 8.50 -14.62 -19.36
N VAL A 313 9.27 -13.88 -18.56
CA VAL A 313 8.89 -13.48 -17.19
C VAL A 313 7.62 -12.62 -17.19
N PHE A 314 7.48 -11.68 -18.13
CA PHE A 314 6.26 -10.89 -18.26
C PHE A 314 5.04 -11.77 -18.58
N LEU A 315 5.16 -12.65 -19.58
CA LEU A 315 4.07 -13.54 -20.00
C LEU A 315 3.71 -14.55 -18.91
N GLN A 316 4.70 -15.05 -18.18
CA GLN A 316 4.49 -15.94 -17.04
C GLN A 316 3.71 -15.24 -15.93
N LYS A 317 4.11 -14.03 -15.52
CA LYS A 317 3.36 -13.26 -14.51
C LYS A 317 1.93 -12.94 -14.95
N GLN A 318 1.74 -12.61 -16.23
CA GLN A 318 0.41 -12.41 -16.79
C GLN A 318 -0.43 -13.68 -16.73
N LYS A 319 0.14 -14.82 -17.10
CA LYS A 319 -0.51 -16.13 -17.02
C LYS A 319 -0.86 -16.49 -15.58
N GLU A 320 0.08 -16.40 -14.64
CA GLU A 320 -0.12 -16.68 -13.21
C GLU A 320 -1.25 -15.82 -12.62
N HIS A 321 -1.29 -14.52 -12.94
CA HIS A 321 -2.40 -13.65 -12.54
C HIS A 321 -3.73 -14.16 -13.12
N ASN A 322 -3.80 -14.41 -14.42
CA ASN A 322 -5.02 -14.86 -15.10
C ASN A 322 -5.49 -16.24 -14.59
N ASP A 323 -4.56 -17.15 -14.30
CA ASP A 323 -4.83 -18.45 -13.71
C ASP A 323 -5.36 -18.30 -12.27
N SER A 324 -4.83 -17.36 -11.49
CA SER A 324 -5.39 -17.05 -10.15
C SER A 324 -6.83 -16.53 -10.21
N ILE A 325 -7.18 -15.75 -11.24
CA ILE A 325 -8.56 -15.28 -11.48
C ILE A 325 -9.46 -16.46 -11.85
N ASN A 326 -8.98 -17.40 -12.66
CA ASN A 326 -9.71 -18.63 -12.99
C ASN A 326 -9.93 -19.50 -11.75
N SER A 327 -8.92 -19.69 -10.90
CA SER A 327 -9.05 -20.43 -9.63
C SER A 327 -10.08 -19.77 -8.73
N PHE A 328 -9.96 -18.46 -8.53
CA PHE A 328 -10.92 -17.70 -7.72
C PHE A 328 -12.35 -17.81 -8.23
N ARG A 329 -12.55 -17.74 -9.56
CA ARG A 329 -13.85 -17.95 -10.18
C ARG A 329 -14.39 -19.35 -9.90
N ASN A 330 -13.56 -20.39 -10.09
CA ASN A 330 -13.96 -21.77 -9.86
C ASN A 330 -14.29 -22.03 -8.38
N GLU A 331 -13.48 -21.53 -7.45
CA GLU A 331 -13.75 -21.62 -6.01
C GLU A 331 -15.08 -20.94 -5.63
N PHE A 332 -15.35 -19.76 -6.18
CA PHE A 332 -16.62 -19.06 -6.00
C PHE A 332 -17.81 -19.84 -6.58
N GLU A 333 -17.67 -20.38 -7.80
CA GLU A 333 -18.70 -21.18 -8.48
C GLU A 333 -18.94 -22.54 -7.78
N ASN A 334 -17.97 -23.04 -6.99
CA ASN A 334 -18.09 -24.24 -6.15
C ASN A 334 -18.51 -23.94 -4.69
N GLY A 335 -18.68 -22.67 -4.33
CA GLY A 335 -19.21 -22.28 -3.02
C GLY A 335 -18.20 -22.30 -1.88
N ILE A 336 -16.90 -22.20 -2.18
CA ILE A 336 -15.85 -22.07 -1.16
C ILE A 336 -16.06 -20.76 -0.39
N PRO A 337 -16.18 -20.78 0.96
CA PRO A 337 -16.57 -19.60 1.73
C PRO A 337 -15.66 -18.38 1.54
N GLU A 338 -14.35 -18.58 1.53
CA GLU A 338 -13.35 -17.51 1.35
C GLU A 338 -13.50 -16.84 -0.02
N ALA A 339 -13.85 -17.62 -1.05
CA ALA A 339 -14.10 -17.09 -2.38
C ALA A 339 -15.45 -16.34 -2.45
N ILE A 340 -16.48 -16.79 -1.72
CA ILE A 340 -17.73 -16.04 -1.59
C ILE A 340 -17.49 -14.71 -0.89
N GLU A 341 -16.78 -14.69 0.23
CA GLU A 341 -16.43 -13.48 0.96
C GLU A 341 -15.62 -12.51 0.11
N LYS A 342 -14.60 -13.01 -0.60
CA LYS A 342 -13.79 -12.22 -1.53
C LYS A 342 -14.61 -11.68 -2.70
N TYR A 343 -15.57 -12.44 -3.22
CA TYR A 343 -16.48 -11.96 -4.27
C TYR A 343 -17.39 -10.84 -3.74
N LEU A 344 -18.00 -11.05 -2.57
CA LEU A 344 -18.86 -10.06 -1.92
C LEU A 344 -18.11 -8.78 -1.58
N SER A 345 -16.85 -8.88 -1.16
CA SER A 345 -16.01 -7.71 -0.90
C SER A 345 -15.82 -6.87 -2.16
N LEU A 346 -15.46 -7.48 -3.29
CA LEU A 346 -15.33 -6.78 -4.58
C LEU A 346 -16.64 -6.09 -5.02
N VAL A 347 -17.80 -6.66 -4.71
CA VAL A 347 -19.11 -6.07 -4.99
C VAL A 347 -19.42 -4.90 -4.03
N LEU A 348 -19.25 -5.12 -2.74
CA LEU A 348 -19.69 -4.20 -1.69
C LEU A 348 -18.75 -3.00 -1.53
N TYR A 349 -17.45 -3.13 -1.86
CA TYR A 349 -16.51 -2.00 -1.87
C TYR A 349 -16.87 -0.92 -2.89
N LYS A 350 -17.66 -1.21 -3.95
CA LYS A 350 -18.19 -0.17 -4.86
C LYS A 350 -19.04 0.86 -4.09
N PRO A 351 -18.72 2.17 -4.11
CA PRO A 351 -19.34 3.20 -3.25
C PRO A 351 -20.87 3.27 -3.45
N VAL A 352 -21.58 3.57 -2.37
CA VAL A 352 -23.02 3.83 -2.40
C VAL A 352 -23.19 5.36 -2.40
N PHE A 353 -23.31 5.96 -3.57
CA PHE A 353 -23.49 7.41 -3.69
C PHE A 353 -24.75 7.87 -2.94
N PRO A 354 -24.73 9.02 -2.25
CA PRO A 354 -23.64 10.01 -2.11
C PRO A 354 -22.71 9.78 -0.90
N TYR A 355 -22.87 8.66 -0.17
CA TYR A 355 -22.08 8.38 1.01
C TYR A 355 -20.79 7.61 0.66
N ASP A 356 -19.67 8.33 0.72
CA ASP A 356 -18.33 7.76 0.60
C ASP A 356 -17.57 8.03 1.89
N ASN A 357 -17.58 7.08 2.81
CA ASN A 357 -16.66 7.11 3.94
C ASN A 357 -16.06 5.71 4.11
N ASN A 358 -14.75 5.72 4.38
CA ASN A 358 -13.88 4.58 4.66
C ASN A 358 -14.68 3.36 5.13
N LYS A 359 -14.89 2.44 4.19
CA LYS A 359 -15.66 1.23 4.41
C LYS A 359 -14.84 0.26 5.22
N ASP A 360 -14.80 0.50 6.52
CA ASP A 360 -14.73 -0.61 7.44
C ASP A 360 -16.01 -1.44 7.13
N LEU A 361 -15.84 -2.55 6.45
CA LEU A 361 -16.91 -3.50 6.12
C LEU A 361 -16.31 -4.88 6.34
N GLU A 362 -16.88 -5.59 7.30
CA GLU A 362 -16.52 -6.98 7.56
C GLU A 362 -17.59 -7.87 6.95
N ILE A 363 -17.12 -8.93 6.28
CA ILE A 363 -17.97 -9.87 5.56
C ILE A 363 -17.57 -11.26 6.03
N ALA A 364 -18.56 -12.08 6.38
CA ALA A 364 -18.36 -13.50 6.61
C ALA A 364 -19.43 -14.30 5.88
N PHE A 365 -19.11 -15.53 5.50
CA PHE A 365 -20.05 -16.46 4.90
C PHE A 365 -20.15 -17.75 5.70
N GLU A 366 -21.35 -18.03 6.23
CA GLU A 366 -21.65 -19.26 6.96
C GLU A 366 -22.16 -20.33 5.99
N PRO A 367 -21.35 -21.35 5.63
CA PRO A 367 -21.69 -22.31 4.58
C PRO A 367 -22.88 -23.21 4.89
N ILE A 368 -23.14 -23.52 6.16
CA ILE A 368 -24.21 -24.46 6.55
C ILE A 368 -25.58 -23.80 6.29
N SER A 369 -25.75 -22.57 6.76
CA SER A 369 -26.99 -21.82 6.57
C SER A 369 -27.07 -21.11 5.22
N GLY A 370 -25.92 -20.89 4.57
CA GLY A 370 -25.80 -20.06 3.37
C GLY A 370 -26.01 -18.57 3.68
N ALA A 371 -25.72 -18.13 4.90
CA ALA A 371 -25.90 -16.74 5.32
C ALA A 371 -24.63 -15.91 5.05
N ALA A 372 -24.79 -14.82 4.30
CA ALA A 372 -23.77 -13.79 4.18
C ALA A 372 -23.98 -12.73 5.27
N ILE A 373 -23.02 -12.61 6.19
CA ILE A 373 -23.07 -11.69 7.33
C ILE A 373 -22.25 -10.45 6.98
N LEU A 374 -22.88 -9.28 7.07
CA LEU A 374 -22.31 -7.98 6.74
C LEU A 374 -22.29 -7.11 7.99
N SER A 375 -21.11 -6.76 8.48
CA SER A 375 -20.95 -5.74 9.54
C SER A 375 -20.48 -4.44 8.89
N TYR A 376 -21.42 -3.49 8.77
CA TYR A 376 -21.26 -2.27 8.00
C TYR A 376 -21.20 -1.04 8.92
N TRP A 377 -20.18 -0.19 8.75
CA TRP A 377 -20.11 1.08 9.49
C TRP A 377 -20.94 2.18 8.81
N LEU A 378 -21.99 2.60 9.50
CA LEU A 378 -22.97 3.57 9.06
C LEU A 378 -22.53 5.02 9.35
N PRO A 379 -23.04 6.01 8.58
CA PRO A 379 -22.82 7.41 8.90
C PRO A 379 -23.41 7.77 10.27
N ASP A 380 -22.71 8.61 11.02
CA ASP A 380 -23.29 9.37 12.13
C ASP A 380 -24.28 10.43 11.59
N ILE A 381 -25.27 10.83 12.39
CA ILE A 381 -26.21 11.91 12.10
C ILE A 381 -25.49 13.25 11.86
N ASP A 382 -24.28 13.40 12.41
CA ASP A 382 -23.43 14.57 12.17
C ASP A 382 -22.79 14.59 10.77
N ASN A 383 -22.73 13.44 10.10
CA ASN A 383 -22.12 13.25 8.79
C ASN A 383 -23.13 13.29 7.62
N ILE A 384 -24.42 13.53 7.89
CA ILE A 384 -25.46 13.68 6.87
C ILE A 384 -25.80 15.17 6.61
N PRO A 385 -26.40 15.51 5.45
CA PRO A 385 -26.79 16.88 5.14
C PRO A 385 -27.80 17.43 6.15
N LYS A 386 -27.53 18.62 6.70
CA LYS A 386 -28.41 19.29 7.68
C LYS A 386 -28.98 20.62 7.19
N ILE A 387 -28.47 21.14 6.08
CA ILE A 387 -28.86 22.44 5.53
C ILE A 387 -29.91 22.19 4.46
N ASN A 388 -31.12 22.71 4.67
CA ASN A 388 -32.24 22.61 3.73
C ASN A 388 -32.27 23.76 2.71
N GLY A 389 -31.46 24.79 2.91
CA GLY A 389 -31.40 25.92 1.99
C GLY A 389 -30.70 27.12 2.60
N TYR A 390 -30.77 28.26 1.90
CA TYR A 390 -30.16 29.50 2.33
C TYR A 390 -31.12 30.67 2.13
N LYS A 391 -31.11 31.62 3.08
CA LYS A 391 -31.86 32.87 2.96
C LYS A 391 -30.92 34.08 2.96
N PHE A 392 -31.30 35.08 2.18
CA PHE A 392 -30.66 36.39 2.25
C PHE A 392 -31.27 37.23 3.37
N VAL A 393 -30.44 37.69 4.31
CA VAL A 393 -30.86 38.56 5.42
C VAL A 393 -30.57 40.02 5.06
N GLN A 394 -31.61 40.76 4.67
CA GLN A 394 -31.51 42.13 4.15
C GLN A 394 -30.83 43.11 5.11
N VAL A 395 -31.11 43.00 6.41
CA VAL A 395 -30.55 43.88 7.45
C VAL A 395 -29.03 43.73 7.58
N ARG A 396 -28.53 42.48 7.49
CA ARG A 396 -27.11 42.15 7.67
C ARG A 396 -26.34 42.06 6.36
N LYS A 397 -27.04 42.02 5.22
CA LYS A 397 -26.49 41.75 3.89
C LYS A 397 -25.68 40.45 3.83
N THR A 398 -26.14 39.43 4.55
CA THR A 398 -25.50 38.10 4.64
C THR A 398 -26.42 37.01 4.12
N ILE A 399 -25.82 35.92 3.66
CA ILE A 399 -26.52 34.68 3.33
C ILE A 399 -26.38 33.76 4.55
N GLU A 400 -27.51 33.34 5.12
CA GLU A 400 -27.55 32.48 6.30
C GLU A 400 -28.16 31.11 5.94
N PRO A 401 -27.60 29.99 6.44
CA PRO A 401 -28.16 28.66 6.21
C PRO A 401 -29.49 28.49 6.96
N ILE A 402 -30.40 27.73 6.35
CA ILE A 402 -31.62 27.23 6.94
C ILE A 402 -31.40 25.75 7.24
N TYR A 403 -31.39 25.40 8.52
CA TYR A 403 -31.24 24.01 8.95
C TYR A 403 -32.57 23.25 8.91
N ILE A 404 -32.51 21.97 8.60
CA ILE A 404 -33.62 21.03 8.76
C ILE A 404 -34.01 21.01 10.25
N LYS A 405 -35.31 21.00 10.55
CA LYS A 405 -35.78 20.91 11.94
C LYS A 405 -35.40 19.56 12.54
N GLN A 406 -35.10 19.50 13.84
CA GLN A 406 -34.62 18.27 14.47
C GLN A 406 -35.46 17.02 14.16
N LYS A 407 -36.79 17.11 14.30
CA LYS A 407 -37.70 15.98 14.01
C LYS A 407 -37.67 15.52 12.55
N GLU A 408 -37.51 16.46 11.63
CA GLU A 408 -37.39 16.17 10.19
C GLU A 408 -36.01 15.55 9.89
N LEU A 409 -34.95 16.04 10.56
CA LEU A 409 -33.59 15.49 10.45
C LEU A 409 -33.51 14.05 10.97
N ASP A 410 -34.15 13.74 12.10
CA ASP A 410 -34.19 12.38 12.66
C ASP A 410 -34.88 11.41 11.68
N THR A 411 -35.98 11.87 11.06
CA THR A 411 -36.73 11.09 10.06
C THR A 411 -35.90 10.87 8.78
N PHE A 412 -35.19 11.91 8.33
CA PHE A 412 -34.31 11.86 7.18
C PHE A 412 -33.11 10.92 7.42
N TYR A 413 -32.46 11.04 8.58
CA TYR A 413 -31.38 10.14 8.99
C TYR A 413 -31.83 8.67 9.01
N GLU A 414 -32.97 8.38 9.63
CA GLU A 414 -33.53 7.02 9.61
C GLU A 414 -33.74 6.50 8.19
N SER A 415 -34.28 7.34 7.30
CA SER A 415 -34.46 6.98 5.88
C SER A 415 -33.13 6.63 5.21
N VAL A 416 -32.08 7.43 5.45
CA VAL A 416 -30.74 7.18 4.91
C VAL A 416 -30.18 5.84 5.39
N ILE A 417 -30.25 5.55 6.70
CA ILE A 417 -29.75 4.28 7.25
C ILE A 417 -30.49 3.08 6.65
N PHE A 418 -31.82 3.13 6.57
CA PHE A 418 -32.61 2.05 5.97
C PHE A 418 -32.30 1.85 4.48
N GLN A 419 -32.10 2.93 3.73
CA GLN A 419 -31.69 2.83 2.33
C GLN A 419 -30.31 2.17 2.20
N ILE A 420 -29.32 2.54 3.02
CA ILE A 420 -27.99 1.92 3.01
C ILE A 420 -28.08 0.41 3.29
N ALA A 421 -28.87 0.00 4.28
CA ALA A 421 -29.07 -1.42 4.59
C ALA A 421 -29.67 -2.17 3.39
N LEU A 422 -30.77 -1.66 2.82
CA LEU A 422 -31.44 -2.28 1.67
C LEU A 422 -30.56 -2.32 0.43
N VAL A 423 -29.77 -1.27 0.16
CA VAL A 423 -28.83 -1.24 -0.97
C VAL A 423 -27.79 -2.34 -0.83
N ASN A 424 -27.18 -2.51 0.34
CA ASN A 424 -26.16 -3.53 0.52
C ASN A 424 -26.75 -4.95 0.41
N ILE A 425 -27.94 -5.19 0.97
CA ILE A 425 -28.66 -6.46 0.80
C ILE A 425 -28.98 -6.70 -0.68
N HIS A 426 -29.49 -5.70 -1.39
CA HIS A 426 -29.78 -5.78 -2.82
C HIS A 426 -28.53 -6.10 -3.64
N LYS A 427 -27.40 -5.41 -3.38
CA LYS A 427 -26.14 -5.65 -4.07
C LYS A 427 -25.66 -7.08 -3.91
N VAL A 428 -25.82 -7.68 -2.73
CA VAL A 428 -25.47 -9.10 -2.52
C VAL A 428 -26.35 -10.00 -3.40
N PHE A 429 -27.67 -9.87 -3.31
CA PHE A 429 -28.57 -10.77 -4.05
C PHE A 429 -28.56 -10.56 -5.58
N ASP A 430 -28.31 -9.33 -6.05
CA ASP A 430 -28.22 -8.99 -7.48
C ASP A 430 -26.88 -9.42 -8.10
N SER A 431 -25.79 -9.39 -7.33
CA SER A 431 -24.46 -9.74 -7.83
C SER A 431 -24.17 -11.25 -7.81
N VAL A 432 -24.66 -11.98 -6.80
CA VAL A 432 -24.35 -13.40 -6.61
C VAL A 432 -25.26 -14.27 -7.49
N TYR A 433 -24.68 -14.82 -8.55
CA TYR A 433 -25.37 -15.67 -9.52
C TYR A 433 -25.38 -17.17 -9.17
N THR A 434 -24.69 -17.57 -8.10
CA THR A 434 -24.72 -18.93 -7.55
C THR A 434 -25.83 -19.07 -6.51
N ASN A 435 -26.12 -20.31 -6.09
CA ASN A 435 -27.19 -20.62 -5.13
C ASN A 435 -26.68 -20.83 -3.69
N PHE A 436 -25.41 -20.52 -3.41
CA PHE A 436 -24.82 -20.73 -2.08
C PHE A 436 -25.27 -19.67 -1.06
N VAL A 437 -25.43 -18.41 -1.49
CA VAL A 437 -25.94 -17.33 -0.63
C VAL A 437 -27.47 -17.37 -0.64
N LYS A 438 -28.04 -17.91 0.45
CA LYS A 438 -29.48 -18.09 0.67
C LYS A 438 -30.07 -16.96 1.50
N SER A 439 -29.30 -16.35 2.38
CA SER A 439 -29.75 -15.22 3.20
C SER A 439 -28.65 -14.20 3.42
N VAL A 440 -29.05 -12.98 3.80
CA VAL A 440 -28.13 -11.90 4.18
C VAL A 440 -28.50 -11.45 5.58
N VAL A 441 -27.48 -11.33 6.44
CA VAL A 441 -27.57 -10.64 7.73
C VAL A 441 -26.81 -9.33 7.60
N PHE A 442 -27.51 -8.21 7.80
CA PHE A 442 -26.92 -6.88 7.81
C PHE A 442 -26.91 -6.34 9.23
N ASN A 443 -25.72 -5.98 9.73
CA ASN A 443 -25.49 -5.35 11.02
C ASN A 443 -24.87 -3.97 10.80
N GLY A 444 -25.59 -2.92 11.17
CA GLY A 444 -25.16 -1.54 11.00
C GLY A 444 -24.60 -0.95 12.27
N TRP A 445 -23.31 -0.63 12.28
CA TRP A 445 -22.57 -0.09 13.41
C TRP A 445 -22.30 1.41 13.26
N VAL A 446 -22.42 2.17 14.34
CA VAL A 446 -22.08 3.59 14.39
C VAL A 446 -21.06 3.82 15.50
N LYS A 447 -20.08 4.69 15.24
CA LYS A 447 -19.21 5.29 16.27
C LYS A 447 -19.82 6.62 16.66
N GLY A 448 -20.00 6.83 17.96
CA GLY A 448 -20.51 8.09 18.51
C GLY A 448 -19.68 8.54 19.70
N ILE A 449 -19.89 9.78 20.12
CA ILE A 449 -19.34 10.30 21.37
C ILE A 449 -20.50 10.42 22.35
N ASP A 450 -20.37 9.79 23.51
CA ASP A 450 -21.32 9.98 24.59
C ASP A 450 -21.17 11.41 25.10
N LYS A 451 -22.19 12.24 24.88
CA LYS A 451 -22.18 13.67 25.24
C LYS A 451 -22.07 13.91 26.75
N SER A 452 -22.38 12.92 27.58
CA SER A 452 -22.31 13.01 29.03
C SER A 452 -20.91 12.70 29.58
N THR A 453 -20.19 11.78 28.94
CA THR A 453 -18.86 11.32 29.39
C THR A 453 -17.71 11.82 28.52
N GLY A 454 -17.99 12.23 27.28
CA GLY A 454 -17.00 12.59 26.26
C GLY A 454 -16.27 11.40 25.64
N ASN A 455 -16.60 10.16 26.04
CA ASN A 455 -15.95 8.95 25.55
C ASN A 455 -16.55 8.49 24.23
N GLU A 456 -15.73 7.87 23.39
CA GLU A 456 -16.19 7.19 22.19
C GLU A 456 -16.92 5.89 22.56
N PHE A 457 -18.01 5.60 21.86
CA PHE A 457 -18.71 4.33 21.94
C PHE A 457 -18.96 3.77 20.54
N THR A 458 -19.11 2.46 20.48
CA THR A 458 -19.53 1.74 19.28
C THR A 458 -20.85 1.06 19.56
N SER A 459 -21.83 1.23 18.68
CA SER A 459 -23.18 0.69 18.86
C SER A 459 -23.70 0.11 17.55
N CYS A 460 -24.22 -1.12 17.59
CA CYS A 460 -25.02 -1.65 16.49
C CYS A 460 -26.43 -1.06 16.60
N ILE A 461 -26.86 -0.30 15.61
CA ILE A 461 -28.14 0.44 15.67
C ILE A 461 -29.25 -0.21 14.82
N ILE A 462 -28.86 -1.13 13.93
CA ILE A 462 -29.77 -1.87 13.06
C ILE A 462 -29.22 -3.27 12.80
N SER A 463 -30.09 -4.29 12.91
CA SER A 463 -29.77 -5.64 12.47
C SER A 463 -30.95 -6.24 11.71
N CYS A 464 -30.69 -6.83 10.54
CA CYS A 464 -31.73 -7.40 9.69
C CYS A 464 -31.24 -8.68 9.04
N GLN A 465 -32.01 -9.77 9.15
CA GLN A 465 -31.78 -11.01 8.43
C GLN A 465 -32.92 -11.25 7.44
N VAL A 466 -32.57 -11.57 6.19
CA VAL A 466 -33.56 -11.82 5.15
C VAL A 466 -33.09 -12.91 4.18
N SER A 467 -34.00 -13.79 3.76
CA SER A 467 -33.72 -14.80 2.72
C SER A 467 -33.84 -14.21 1.31
N LYS A 468 -33.15 -14.82 0.36
CA LYS A 468 -33.15 -14.39 -1.05
C LYS A 468 -34.56 -14.44 -1.64
N GLU A 469 -35.31 -15.49 -1.36
CA GLU A 469 -36.67 -15.71 -1.87
C GLU A 469 -37.63 -14.65 -1.35
N VAL A 470 -37.57 -14.39 -0.04
CA VAL A 470 -38.38 -13.34 0.60
C VAL A 470 -38.02 -11.99 0.00
N PHE A 471 -36.74 -11.62 -0.05
CA PHE A 471 -36.31 -10.31 -0.55
C PHE A 471 -36.67 -10.08 -2.03
N GLN A 472 -36.53 -11.09 -2.88
CA GLN A 472 -36.86 -11.01 -4.30
C GLN A 472 -38.36 -10.88 -4.58
N SER A 473 -39.22 -11.24 -3.63
CA SER A 473 -40.68 -11.03 -3.75
C SER A 473 -41.06 -9.54 -3.63
N PHE A 474 -40.20 -8.69 -3.08
CA PHE A 474 -40.45 -7.26 -2.92
C PHE A 474 -40.10 -6.49 -4.20
N ASN A 475 -40.96 -5.54 -4.56
CA ASN A 475 -40.64 -4.56 -5.60
C ASN A 475 -39.93 -3.34 -4.98
N LEU A 476 -38.59 -3.40 -4.90
CA LEU A 476 -37.76 -2.36 -4.29
C LEU A 476 -37.91 -0.96 -4.93
N SER A 477 -38.39 -0.86 -6.17
CA SER A 477 -38.61 0.44 -6.83
C SER A 477 -39.83 1.19 -6.30
N ARG A 478 -40.70 0.53 -5.53
CA ARG A 478 -41.98 1.09 -5.04
C ARG A 478 -42.16 0.95 -3.53
N ILE A 479 -41.12 0.58 -2.79
CA ILE A 479 -41.21 0.40 -1.35
C ILE A 479 -40.86 1.68 -0.59
N CYS A 480 -41.44 1.81 0.60
CA CYS A 480 -40.90 2.69 1.65
C CYS A 480 -39.78 1.93 2.39
N PRO A 481 -38.53 2.42 2.44
CA PRO A 481 -37.41 1.74 3.08
C PRO A 481 -37.68 1.34 4.54
N ARG A 482 -38.27 2.25 5.32
CA ARG A 482 -38.63 2.03 6.73
C ARG A 482 -39.61 0.88 6.90
N GLU A 483 -40.71 0.90 6.14
CA GLU A 483 -41.74 -0.14 6.22
C GLU A 483 -41.21 -1.49 5.72
N CYS A 484 -40.32 -1.48 4.72
CA CYS A 484 -39.67 -2.68 4.24
C CYS A 484 -38.82 -3.34 5.34
N ILE A 485 -37.88 -2.61 5.95
CA ILE A 485 -37.06 -3.15 7.05
C ILE A 485 -37.92 -3.67 8.20
N ARG A 486 -38.99 -2.96 8.56
CA ARG A 486 -39.94 -3.40 9.58
C ARG A 486 -40.65 -4.71 9.19
N SER A 487 -41.08 -4.84 7.94
CA SER A 487 -41.71 -6.06 7.42
C SER A 487 -40.76 -7.27 7.38
N LEU A 488 -39.46 -7.01 7.20
CA LEU A 488 -38.39 -8.01 7.26
C LEU A 488 -38.03 -8.42 8.69
N LYS A 489 -38.77 -7.93 9.70
CA LYS A 489 -38.48 -8.12 11.13
C LYS A 489 -37.10 -7.59 11.52
N GLY A 490 -36.62 -6.55 10.84
CA GLY A 490 -35.40 -5.85 11.22
C GLY A 490 -35.50 -5.32 12.66
N LEU A 491 -34.44 -5.52 13.44
CA LEU A 491 -34.32 -5.03 14.80
C LEU A 491 -33.72 -3.62 14.78
N THR A 492 -34.43 -2.68 15.39
CA THR A 492 -33.98 -1.30 15.66
C THR A 492 -34.36 -0.93 17.09
N ALA A 493 -33.45 -0.36 17.88
CA ALA A 493 -33.73 0.06 19.25
C ALA A 493 -34.11 1.54 19.22
N GLY A 494 -35.41 1.83 19.36
CA GLY A 494 -35.91 3.20 19.39
C GLY A 494 -35.56 4.04 18.15
N PRO A 495 -35.55 5.38 18.26
CA PRO A 495 -35.16 6.25 17.16
C PRO A 495 -33.67 6.08 16.83
N LEU A 496 -33.31 5.91 15.55
CA LEU A 496 -31.92 5.67 15.17
C LEU A 496 -31.01 6.88 15.49
N ALA A 497 -31.58 8.09 15.53
CA ALA A 497 -30.90 9.30 15.95
C ALA A 497 -30.39 9.25 17.41
N ALA A 498 -31.00 8.42 18.26
CA ALA A 498 -30.55 8.18 19.63
C ALA A 498 -29.39 7.17 19.72
N MET A 499 -29.06 6.49 18.62
CA MET A 499 -27.99 5.48 18.52
C MET A 499 -28.08 4.36 19.57
N ALA A 500 -29.30 4.06 20.04
CA ALA A 500 -29.50 3.05 21.06
C ALA A 500 -29.07 1.67 20.52
N PRO A 501 -28.33 0.88 21.33
CA PRO A 501 -27.78 -0.38 20.88
C PRO A 501 -28.86 -1.44 20.68
N VAL A 502 -28.70 -2.21 19.60
CA VAL A 502 -29.44 -3.41 19.24
C VAL A 502 -28.47 -4.58 19.27
N LYS A 503 -28.89 -5.72 19.81
CA LYS A 503 -28.11 -6.96 19.71
C LYS A 503 -28.16 -7.46 18.25
N PRO A 504 -27.02 -7.67 17.57
CA PRO A 504 -27.01 -8.25 16.24
C PRO A 504 -27.71 -9.61 16.20
N ILE A 505 -28.50 -9.88 15.15
CA ILE A 505 -29.22 -11.14 14.96
C ILE A 505 -28.24 -12.31 14.82
N MET A 506 -27.15 -12.07 14.09
CA MET A 506 -26.03 -13.00 13.96
C MET A 506 -24.77 -12.16 13.83
N GLU A 507 -23.79 -12.42 14.68
CA GLU A 507 -22.49 -11.76 14.61
C GLU A 507 -21.57 -12.56 13.70
N ILE A 508 -20.60 -11.88 13.09
CA ILE A 508 -19.48 -12.57 12.45
C ILE A 508 -18.75 -13.26 13.59
N ASN A 509 -18.85 -14.59 13.63
CA ASN A 509 -18.03 -15.35 14.55
C ASN A 509 -16.58 -15.21 14.09
N ARG A 510 -15.78 -14.42 14.80
CA ARG A 510 -14.33 -14.33 14.56
C ARG A 510 -13.59 -15.60 15.00
N GLU A 511 -14.33 -16.60 15.49
CA GLU A 511 -13.89 -17.98 15.72
C GLU A 511 -14.27 -18.93 14.56
N ASP A 512 -14.38 -18.44 13.32
CA ASP A 512 -14.18 -19.34 12.19
C ASP A 512 -12.71 -19.76 12.19
N SER A 513 -12.51 -21.05 12.49
CA SER A 513 -11.28 -21.87 12.44
C SER A 513 -10.37 -21.73 11.21
N ARG A 514 -10.59 -20.74 10.35
CA ARG A 514 -9.93 -20.52 9.05
C ARG A 514 -9.16 -19.19 8.95
N PHE A 515 -9.10 -18.41 10.03
CA PHE A 515 -8.23 -17.23 10.16
C PHE A 515 -7.20 -17.33 11.30
N VAL A 516 -6.68 -18.53 11.54
CA VAL A 516 -5.33 -18.66 12.10
C VAL A 516 -4.41 -18.64 10.89
N GLU A 517 -3.65 -17.56 10.71
CA GLU A 517 -2.37 -17.67 10.00
C GLU A 517 -1.61 -18.78 10.71
N SER A 518 -1.56 -19.94 10.06
CA SER A 518 -0.78 -21.09 10.45
C SER A 518 0.70 -20.74 10.36
N LYS A 519 1.19 -20.01 11.37
CA LYS A 519 2.43 -20.44 11.99
C LYS A 519 2.09 -21.71 12.75
N GLU A 520 2.19 -22.84 12.05
CA GLU A 520 2.36 -24.15 12.68
C GLU A 520 3.60 -24.08 13.57
N VAL A 521 3.45 -23.60 14.81
CA VAL A 521 4.44 -23.84 15.86
C VAL A 521 4.13 -25.16 16.58
N LEU A 522 2.90 -25.69 16.46
CA LEU A 522 2.49 -26.89 17.17
C LEU A 522 2.59 -28.21 16.40
N ALA A 523 2.98 -28.21 15.12
CA ALA A 523 3.34 -29.46 14.43
C ALA A 523 4.75 -29.98 14.81
N GLY A 524 5.50 -29.20 15.61
CA GLY A 524 6.88 -29.49 16.00
C GLY A 524 7.14 -29.70 17.48
N ILE A 525 6.18 -29.48 18.39
CA ILE A 525 6.41 -29.68 19.83
C ILE A 525 6.21 -31.17 20.16
N ASN A 526 7.19 -31.99 19.76
CA ASN A 526 7.42 -33.29 20.35
C ASN A 526 8.54 -33.15 21.39
N SER A 527 8.11 -33.18 22.66
CA SER A 527 8.84 -33.38 23.92
C SER A 527 10.07 -32.49 24.24
N ILE A 528 10.04 -31.88 25.44
CA ILE A 528 11.16 -31.31 26.24
C ILE A 528 11.26 -29.76 26.31
N ASP A 529 10.34 -28.98 25.73
CA ASP A 529 10.46 -27.52 25.83
C ASP A 529 10.20 -27.00 27.26
N ASN A 530 11.24 -26.37 27.84
CA ASN A 530 11.15 -25.68 29.12
C ASN A 530 10.47 -24.31 28.91
N LEU A 531 9.27 -24.12 29.44
CA LEU A 531 8.50 -22.88 29.28
C LEU A 531 9.21 -21.65 29.88
N ALA A 532 10.14 -21.85 30.81
CA ALA A 532 10.93 -20.75 31.37
C ALA A 532 12.01 -20.22 30.42
N THR A 533 12.36 -20.97 29.37
CA THR A 533 13.45 -20.64 28.43
C THR A 533 13.00 -20.30 27.00
N MET A 534 11.74 -20.53 26.66
CA MET A 534 11.16 -20.12 25.36
C MET A 534 11.02 -18.60 25.25
N ASP A 535 10.89 -18.06 24.04
CA ASP A 535 10.69 -16.62 23.84
C ASP A 535 9.42 -16.12 24.56
N TRP A 536 9.44 -14.84 24.98
CA TRP A 536 8.34 -14.29 25.77
C TRP A 536 7.07 -14.12 24.91
N GLU A 537 7.22 -13.83 23.61
CA GLU A 537 6.11 -13.78 22.67
C GLU A 537 5.52 -15.19 22.49
N ASP A 538 6.37 -16.20 22.31
CA ASP A 538 5.95 -17.60 22.17
C ASP A 538 5.23 -18.11 23.43
N PHE A 539 5.69 -17.72 24.63
CA PHE A 539 5.02 -18.06 25.88
C PHE A 539 3.64 -17.42 25.99
N GLU A 540 3.50 -16.14 25.64
CA GLU A 540 2.19 -15.48 25.59
C GLU A 540 1.25 -16.18 24.60
N HIS A 541 1.75 -16.55 23.42
CA HIS A 541 0.99 -17.31 22.43
C HIS A 541 0.54 -18.69 22.96
N LEU A 542 1.43 -19.42 23.62
CA LEU A 542 1.10 -20.74 24.19
C LEU A 542 0.02 -20.64 25.28
N VAL A 543 0.11 -19.62 26.14
CA VAL A 543 -0.91 -19.36 27.17
C VAL A 543 -2.23 -18.98 26.52
N ARG A 544 -2.22 -18.14 25.48
CA ARG A 544 -3.44 -17.80 24.71
C ARG A 544 -4.13 -19.05 24.16
N GLU A 545 -3.37 -19.96 23.53
CA GLU A 545 -3.91 -21.20 22.98
C GLU A 545 -4.48 -22.13 24.04
N LEU A 546 -3.79 -22.28 25.18
CA LEU A 546 -4.28 -23.08 26.31
C LEU A 546 -5.64 -22.55 26.80
N PHE A 547 -5.76 -21.25 27.03
CA PHE A 547 -7.01 -20.67 27.50
C PHE A 547 -8.11 -20.71 26.44
N SER A 548 -7.77 -20.54 25.15
CA SER A 548 -8.71 -20.79 24.06
C SER A 548 -9.31 -22.19 24.17
N LYS A 549 -8.49 -23.24 24.31
CA LYS A 549 -8.97 -24.62 24.47
C LYS A 549 -9.81 -24.85 25.73
N ILE A 550 -9.46 -24.19 26.84
CA ILE A 550 -10.21 -24.30 28.11
C ILE A 550 -11.61 -23.72 27.94
N PHE A 551 -11.71 -22.53 27.35
CA PHE A 551 -12.98 -21.81 27.20
C PHE A 551 -13.83 -22.33 26.02
N SER A 552 -13.21 -22.94 25.00
CA SER A 552 -13.94 -23.56 23.87
C SER A 552 -14.90 -24.68 24.28
N LYS A 553 -14.65 -25.38 25.39
CA LYS A 553 -15.52 -26.50 25.84
C LYS A 553 -16.88 -26.04 26.36
N ASP A 554 -16.97 -24.80 26.83
CA ASP A 554 -18.17 -24.25 27.49
C ASP A 554 -18.91 -23.21 26.62
N GLY A 555 -18.51 -23.07 25.35
CA GLY A 555 -19.06 -22.06 24.43
C GLY A 555 -18.57 -20.64 24.70
N ALA A 556 -17.48 -20.49 25.48
CA ALA A 556 -16.86 -19.22 25.82
C ALA A 556 -15.92 -18.72 24.71
N GLU A 557 -16.09 -17.45 24.32
CA GLU A 557 -15.39 -16.78 23.21
C GLU A 557 -14.07 -16.19 23.72
N VAL A 558 -12.90 -16.56 23.17
CA VAL A 558 -11.61 -16.01 23.60
C VAL A 558 -11.07 -15.03 22.57
N LYS A 559 -11.19 -13.73 22.86
CA LYS A 559 -10.65 -12.64 22.04
C LYS A 559 -9.17 -12.39 22.34
N VAL A 560 -8.33 -12.56 21.33
CA VAL A 560 -6.91 -12.19 21.40
C VAL A 560 -6.79 -10.67 21.31
N THR A 561 -6.15 -10.06 22.31
CA THR A 561 -5.78 -8.63 22.26
C THR A 561 -4.52 -8.47 21.42
N GLN A 562 -4.47 -7.45 20.55
CA GLN A 562 -3.23 -7.14 19.84
C GLN A 562 -2.15 -6.76 20.87
N ALA A 563 -0.99 -7.40 20.76
CA ALA A 563 0.16 -7.10 21.60
C ALA A 563 0.47 -5.60 21.51
N SER A 564 0.54 -4.96 22.69
CA SER A 564 1.00 -3.58 22.88
C SER A 564 0.08 -2.48 22.35
N ARG A 565 -0.93 -2.12 23.17
CA ARG A 565 -1.40 -0.73 23.40
C ARG A 565 -2.28 -0.59 24.65
N ASP A 566 -2.87 -1.67 25.14
CA ASP A 566 -3.86 -1.66 26.24
C ASP A 566 -3.32 -2.26 27.56
N GLY A 567 -2.31 -1.64 28.17
CA GLY A 567 -2.00 -1.89 29.59
C GLY A 567 -1.43 -3.27 29.96
N GLY A 568 -1.08 -4.12 28.98
CA GLY A 568 -0.45 -5.43 29.22
C GLY A 568 -1.44 -6.59 29.37
N VAL A 569 -2.61 -6.52 28.73
CA VAL A 569 -3.55 -7.64 28.59
C VAL A 569 -3.10 -8.56 27.45
N ASP A 570 -2.96 -9.85 27.74
CA ASP A 570 -2.46 -10.83 26.77
C ASP A 570 -3.61 -11.60 26.09
N ALA A 571 -4.75 -11.78 26.78
CA ALA A 571 -6.00 -12.24 26.17
C ALA A 571 -7.22 -11.75 26.94
N ILE A 572 -8.37 -11.71 26.28
CA ILE A 572 -9.68 -11.45 26.90
C ILE A 572 -10.60 -12.62 26.56
N ALA A 573 -11.17 -13.28 27.56
CA ALA A 573 -12.18 -14.32 27.34
C ALA A 573 -13.58 -13.81 27.72
N PHE A 574 -14.61 -14.28 27.04
CA PHE A 574 -16.01 -13.97 27.29
C PHE A 574 -16.75 -15.27 27.51
N ASP A 575 -17.12 -15.54 28.76
CA ASP A 575 -17.96 -16.69 29.09
C ASP A 575 -19.44 -16.31 28.90
N PRO A 576 -20.21 -17.01 28.03
CA PRO A 576 -21.60 -16.70 27.73
C PRO A 576 -22.56 -17.10 28.85
N ASP A 577 -22.10 -17.81 29.90
CA ASP A 577 -22.96 -18.22 31.00
C ASP A 577 -23.61 -16.97 31.64
N PRO A 578 -24.95 -16.84 31.62
CA PRO A 578 -25.65 -15.64 32.07
C PRO A 578 -25.63 -15.46 33.60
N ILE A 579 -25.17 -16.46 34.35
CA ILE A 579 -25.13 -16.49 35.82
C ILE A 579 -23.69 -16.38 36.32
N ARG A 580 -22.74 -17.04 35.66
CA ARG A 580 -21.34 -17.16 36.09
C ARG A 580 -20.32 -16.52 35.13
N GLY A 581 -20.75 -16.20 33.92
CA GLY A 581 -19.90 -15.71 32.84
C GLY A 581 -19.71 -14.19 32.83
N GLY A 582 -19.19 -13.67 31.73
CA GLY A 582 -18.77 -12.28 31.56
C GLY A 582 -17.37 -12.14 30.98
N LYS A 583 -16.80 -10.94 31.03
CA LYS A 583 -15.46 -10.63 30.49
C LYS A 583 -14.36 -11.03 31.48
N PHE A 584 -13.39 -11.82 31.03
CA PHE A 584 -12.21 -12.26 31.76
C PHE A 584 -10.98 -11.61 31.13
N VAL A 585 -10.08 -11.09 31.95
CA VAL A 585 -8.80 -10.55 31.49
C VAL A 585 -7.69 -11.52 31.88
N ILE A 586 -6.86 -11.90 30.90
CA ILE A 586 -5.79 -12.87 31.08
C ILE A 586 -4.47 -12.16 30.78
N GLN A 587 -3.53 -12.31 31.71
CA GLN A 587 -2.18 -11.77 31.59
C GLN A 587 -1.17 -12.87 31.89
N ALA A 588 -0.18 -13.03 31.02
CA ALA A 588 0.92 -13.97 31.09
C ALA A 588 2.23 -13.23 31.38
N LYS A 589 2.96 -13.69 32.40
CA LYS A 589 4.27 -13.13 32.78
C LYS A 589 5.30 -14.25 32.87
N ARG A 590 6.19 -14.32 31.87
CA ARG A 590 7.37 -15.21 31.87
C ARG A 590 8.44 -14.70 32.83
N TYR A 591 8.36 -15.06 34.11
CA TYR A 591 9.29 -14.64 35.16
C TYR A 591 10.17 -15.80 35.63
N ASN A 592 11.41 -15.46 36.01
CA ASN A 592 12.35 -16.40 36.65
C ASN A 592 12.44 -16.23 38.17
N ASN A 593 11.79 -15.20 38.72
CA ASN A 593 11.78 -14.88 40.15
C ASN A 593 10.34 -14.75 40.65
N VAL A 594 10.18 -14.74 41.97
CA VAL A 594 8.88 -14.56 42.65
C VAL A 594 8.14 -13.34 42.10
N VAL A 595 6.89 -13.55 41.69
CA VAL A 595 6.01 -12.48 41.21
C VAL A 595 5.59 -11.60 42.40
N SER A 596 5.88 -10.30 42.30
CA SER A 596 5.55 -9.32 43.35
C SER A 596 4.07 -8.94 43.34
N VAL A 597 3.58 -8.41 44.45
CA VAL A 597 2.19 -7.91 44.60
C VAL A 597 1.84 -6.79 43.60
N SER A 598 2.85 -6.09 43.04
CA SER A 598 2.62 -5.05 42.03
C SER A 598 1.90 -5.59 40.80
N ALA A 599 2.33 -6.75 40.27
CA ALA A 599 1.73 -7.32 39.07
C ALA A 599 0.25 -7.69 39.28
N VAL A 600 -0.11 -8.16 40.48
CA VAL A 600 -1.50 -8.49 40.83
C VAL A 600 -2.35 -7.22 40.97
N ARG A 601 -1.78 -6.12 41.48
CA ARG A 601 -2.45 -4.80 41.55
C ARG A 601 -2.66 -4.20 40.18
N ASP A 602 -1.67 -4.32 39.30
CA ASP A 602 -1.74 -3.82 37.92
C ASP A 602 -2.84 -4.56 37.14
N LEU A 603 -2.91 -5.90 37.28
CA LEU A 603 -4.01 -6.69 36.71
C LEU A 603 -5.36 -6.25 37.27
N TYR A 604 -5.47 -6.00 38.58
CA TYR A 604 -6.73 -5.56 39.18
C TYR A 604 -7.20 -4.19 38.63
N GLY A 605 -6.28 -3.24 38.47
CA GLY A 605 -6.59 -1.96 37.83
C GLY A 605 -7.04 -2.14 36.38
N THR A 606 -6.40 -3.06 35.67
CA THR A 606 -6.75 -3.42 34.29
C THR A 606 -8.15 -4.03 34.20
N MET A 607 -8.51 -4.93 35.12
CA MET A 607 -9.86 -5.50 35.16
C MET A 607 -10.95 -4.44 35.34
N ILE A 608 -10.71 -3.45 36.20
CA ILE A 608 -11.67 -2.37 36.45
C ILE A 608 -11.80 -1.49 35.19
N ASN A 609 -10.68 -1.14 34.56
CA ASN A 609 -10.67 -0.37 33.32
C ASN A 609 -11.40 -1.09 32.18
N GLU A 610 -11.19 -2.41 32.08
CA GLU A 610 -11.77 -3.26 31.05
C GLU A 610 -13.21 -3.71 31.32
N GLY A 611 -13.75 -3.47 32.52
CA GLY A 611 -15.06 -3.98 32.93
C GLY A 611 -15.10 -5.51 33.06
N ALA A 612 -13.98 -6.13 33.43
CA ALA A 612 -13.85 -7.57 33.54
C ALA A 612 -14.37 -8.10 34.89
N VAL A 613 -15.21 -9.14 34.83
CA VAL A 613 -15.76 -9.82 36.01
C VAL A 613 -14.72 -10.68 36.72
N LYS A 614 -13.64 -11.08 36.02
CA LYS A 614 -12.54 -11.87 36.59
C LYS A 614 -11.21 -11.62 35.88
N GLY A 615 -10.10 -11.70 36.62
CA GLY A 615 -8.74 -11.61 36.10
C GLY A 615 -7.98 -12.89 36.33
N ILE A 616 -7.12 -13.28 35.39
CA ILE A 616 -6.28 -14.45 35.47
C ILE A 616 -4.84 -14.02 35.22
N LEU A 617 -3.97 -14.19 36.22
CA LEU A 617 -2.54 -13.94 36.08
C LEU A 617 -1.81 -15.28 35.99
N VAL A 618 -1.10 -15.48 34.89
CA VAL A 618 -0.36 -16.71 34.57
C VAL A 618 1.12 -16.41 34.64
N THR A 619 1.91 -17.27 35.28
CA THR A 619 3.35 -17.12 35.32
C THR A 619 4.09 -18.45 35.22
N THR A 620 5.31 -18.40 34.70
CA THR A 620 6.27 -19.52 34.78
C THR A 620 6.90 -19.68 36.17
N SER A 621 6.72 -18.72 37.09
CA SER A 621 7.30 -18.75 38.44
C SER A 621 6.24 -18.98 39.53
N TYR A 622 6.48 -18.47 40.74
CA TYR A 622 5.57 -18.57 41.88
C TYR A 622 5.18 -17.19 42.42
N TYR A 623 4.02 -17.10 43.07
CA TYR A 623 3.53 -15.89 43.74
C TYR A 623 3.95 -15.84 45.21
N GLY A 624 4.46 -14.69 45.66
CA GLY A 624 4.77 -14.44 47.06
C GLY A 624 3.52 -14.33 47.94
N ASN A 625 3.69 -14.38 49.27
CA ASN A 625 2.59 -14.36 50.23
C ASN A 625 1.70 -13.11 50.06
N ASP A 626 2.31 -11.94 49.91
CA ASP A 626 1.60 -10.66 49.71
C ASP A 626 0.73 -10.64 48.45
N ALA A 627 1.16 -11.33 47.38
CA ALA A 627 0.40 -11.44 46.13
C ALA A 627 -0.84 -12.33 46.31
N ARG A 628 -0.70 -13.44 47.04
CA ARG A 628 -1.81 -14.36 47.37
C ARG A 628 -2.80 -13.72 48.34
N GLU A 629 -2.31 -12.99 49.34
CA GLU A 629 -3.14 -12.26 50.30
C GLU A 629 -3.95 -11.16 49.60
N PHE A 630 -3.33 -10.41 48.67
CA PHE A 630 -4.04 -9.38 47.93
C PHE A 630 -5.16 -9.93 47.02
N SER A 631 -5.00 -11.13 46.45
CA SER A 631 -6.00 -11.74 45.56
C SER A 631 -7.18 -12.41 46.27
N LYS A 632 -7.06 -12.74 47.57
CA LYS A 632 -8.01 -13.61 48.29
C LYS A 632 -9.48 -13.12 48.23
N ASP A 633 -9.69 -11.82 48.34
CA ASP A 633 -11.02 -11.20 48.36
C ASP A 633 -11.35 -10.46 47.05
N LYS A 634 -10.64 -10.78 45.97
CA LYS A 634 -10.81 -10.13 44.66
C LYS A 634 -11.12 -11.19 43.61
N PRO A 635 -11.80 -10.82 42.52
CA PRO A 635 -12.06 -11.74 41.41
C PRO A 635 -10.80 -12.00 40.57
N ILE A 636 -9.69 -12.39 41.20
CA ILE A 636 -8.40 -12.67 40.56
C ILE A 636 -8.02 -14.12 40.82
N THR A 637 -7.63 -14.84 39.78
CA THR A 637 -7.06 -16.17 39.86
C THR A 637 -5.58 -16.12 39.51
N LEU A 638 -4.76 -16.69 40.39
CA LEU A 638 -3.31 -16.77 40.21
C LEU A 638 -2.93 -18.18 39.79
N ILE A 639 -2.29 -18.32 38.62
CA ILE A 639 -1.81 -19.58 38.08
C ILE A 639 -0.29 -19.53 38.06
N ASP A 640 0.32 -20.27 38.99
CA ASP A 640 1.78 -20.41 39.07
C ASP A 640 2.29 -21.51 38.14
N GLY A 641 3.61 -21.62 38.01
CA GLY A 641 4.23 -22.54 37.07
C GLY A 641 3.81 -24.00 37.27
N SER A 642 3.65 -24.44 38.52
CA SER A 642 3.16 -25.79 38.82
C SER A 642 1.74 -26.05 38.31
N ASN A 643 0.82 -25.10 38.54
CA ASN A 643 -0.55 -25.21 38.08
C ASN A 643 -0.63 -25.10 36.54
N LEU A 644 0.22 -24.25 35.94
CA LEU A 644 0.28 -24.09 34.49
C LEU A 644 0.70 -25.39 33.78
N VAL A 645 1.73 -26.08 34.29
CA VAL A 645 2.18 -27.37 33.74
C VAL A 645 1.06 -28.42 33.83
N HIS A 646 0.37 -28.49 34.97
CA HIS A 646 -0.76 -29.41 35.13
C HIS A 646 -1.87 -29.13 34.12
N MET A 647 -2.21 -27.86 33.88
CA MET A 647 -3.22 -27.47 32.88
C MET A 647 -2.78 -27.86 31.47
N PHE A 648 -1.52 -27.70 31.09
CA PHE A 648 -1.04 -28.16 29.78
C PHE A 648 -1.15 -29.69 29.61
N GLN A 649 -0.80 -30.45 30.65
CA GLN A 649 -0.89 -31.91 30.63
C GLN A 649 -2.33 -32.40 30.48
N GLU A 650 -3.30 -31.74 31.11
CA GLU A 650 -4.73 -32.06 30.97
C GLU A 650 -5.23 -31.93 29.52
N TYR A 651 -4.59 -31.07 28.72
CA TYR A 651 -4.92 -30.84 27.31
C TYR A 651 -3.96 -31.54 26.34
N GLY A 652 -3.19 -32.52 26.83
CA GLY A 652 -2.35 -33.41 26.02
C GLY A 652 -0.98 -32.87 25.65
N TYR A 653 -0.49 -31.82 26.33
CA TYR A 653 0.82 -31.25 26.09
C TYR A 653 1.84 -31.71 27.14
N ASP A 654 3.00 -32.17 26.69
CA ASP A 654 4.12 -32.57 27.55
C ASP A 654 5.13 -31.41 27.66
N VAL A 655 4.98 -30.60 28.72
CA VAL A 655 5.79 -29.39 28.98
C VAL A 655 6.42 -29.44 30.37
N LYS A 656 7.55 -28.76 30.56
CA LYS A 656 8.21 -28.62 31.86
C LYS A 656 8.60 -27.17 32.18
N ILE A 657 8.78 -26.88 33.46
CA ILE A 657 9.32 -25.59 33.92
C ILE A 657 10.52 -25.86 34.81
N GLU A 658 11.71 -25.48 34.33
CA GLU A 658 12.96 -25.47 35.10
C GLU A 658 13.47 -24.03 35.20
N LEU A 659 13.29 -23.41 36.37
CA LEU A 659 13.75 -22.06 36.63
C LEU A 659 15.28 -22.03 36.73
N GLN A 660 15.93 -21.07 36.07
CA GLN A 660 17.37 -20.85 36.23
C GLN A 660 17.65 -20.32 37.64
N LYS A 661 18.31 -21.13 38.48
CA LYS A 661 18.83 -20.66 39.77
C LYS A 661 19.92 -19.62 39.50
N LYS A 662 19.73 -18.39 39.98
CA LYS A 662 20.84 -17.42 40.08
C LYS A 662 21.88 -17.97 41.05
N GLY A 663 23.10 -18.15 40.57
CA GLY A 663 24.30 -18.16 41.41
C GLY A 663 24.64 -16.78 41.93
#